data_AF-A0ABD1JD51-F1
#
_entry.id   AF-A0ABD1JD51-F1
#
_cell.length_a   1.000
_cell.length_b   1.000
_cell.length_c   1.000
_cell.angle_alpha   90.00
_cell.angle_beta   90.00
_cell.angle_gamma   90.00
#
_symmetry.space_group_name_H-M   'P 1'
#
loop_
_entity.id
_entity.type
_entity.pdbx_description
1 polymer ?
#
loop_
_entity_poly.entity_id
_entity_poly.type
_entity_poly.pdbx_seq_one_letter_code
_entity_poly.pdbx_strand_id
1 'polypeptide(L)'
;MALTRILIAGGLLSCLFPLCFSQTTPEPSFLVSFPALIRYKSEAKLCASLLSPNETLLMSIYLTDGDRKRLLHQETSDKDFHRCFTFQAPAVDEDSVQNIKVEVKGQTSHWTKDSRVKFAPKLSPITFIQTDKPIYSPGQTVHFRLVTMDTDFIPLQQKYTQVLLQDSSDNTIGQWLNVTSERNMVQLSHVLNPEAAQGSYRLLITAERGERSHSFQVKKYVLPKFDVSLNTPKILSVGAAELQLQACAKYTFGQPVPGKASVSLCRRPGYNRYGGDEEVTMEVCLNEEVELDQSGCASHVFNMAGLTHPDLNKKLGDSLTFKATVAEEGTGISRSETKDIQLDYALGKLTFVDTPDKIDDGAVMQGKVKATHHNNTGIAHRTVHLFKGPRWNAELLQNLTTDAAGEAQFSLDTAPFKGDFELLASLSTDVSSYRPYRTPYYDSASKSVSRLRPASPHTASSSSLEIKPIEDPLQCDKDTTITIKYTFTGETFHSDSVDVIYMVLSKGQIVHHGFTQASVVGSQQVVSGEVSFQLSVRPQMAPSVKVMAYCVLPSEVVAESRTFSTEKCFTNKVSVQFSPPKAVPGEKSSLQLSAQPGSLCGLSAVDQSIFILEPGKRLHAHEVFDLLPPMDSYIGYDVRDPVGCLEVRPRRSSPPYFPRRRSDDGALRVFTGMGLKAVSNLVLQTPDCLLYKGQTYNKGYHGPGLYGSMGYPGAARQAGEPGPSGGARGAGGAGEGVTVRTVFPETWIWDLAEVGESGDTQVPLTVPDTITTWETEAFCLSPQGFGLAPPVQLTVFQPFFLELSLPYSIIRGETFQLKATVFNYLPKCIMVTVTPAPSPDFTLSPSSDGQYSSCLCANGRKTFRWTLVPSVLGRMNVTVSAEATPSQELCGNELVSVPEKGRIDIVTRPLLVKAEGVEQTESFSWLLCPKRGALTEEVELKLPATVVEGSARASVTVLGDILGRALKNIDSLLQMPYGCGEQNMAILSPNIYILQYLQNTGQLTADIKEKATNFLKNGYQRQLNYKHRDGAYSTFGRGHGNTWLTAFVLRSFGKAKSFIYIDPKIITGANTWLEGRLRPDGVYVMQGQLFNNRMKGGVNDNVTITAYIAASMLELNMTLQEVTLNFLKSSVSDVSNTYATALLAYTFSLAGQEDIRAQLLKHLDSVATSDGSLLHWSKSSSERADSLAVETSSYVLLAVLTKPTLTTADLGYAARIVSWLVKQQNPYGGFSSTQVLHLAFLFRGHIWHWCVWTFVQHL
;
A
#
# COMPACT_ATOMS: atom_id res chain seq x y z
N MET A 1 49.92 24.09 -93.67
CA MET A 1 48.71 23.27 -93.42
C MET A 1 48.33 23.42 -91.96
N ALA A 2 47.10 23.86 -91.63
CA ALA A 2 46.53 23.87 -90.26
C ALA A 2 45.08 24.39 -90.22
N LEU A 3 44.72 25.34 -91.10
CA LEU A 3 43.45 26.08 -91.06
C LEU A 3 42.18 25.26 -91.38
N THR A 4 42.30 24.00 -91.78
CA THR A 4 41.20 23.24 -92.41
C THR A 4 40.54 22.18 -91.52
N ARG A 5 40.56 22.35 -90.19
CA ARG A 5 39.89 21.45 -89.22
C ARG A 5 39.05 22.11 -88.11
N ILE A 6 38.93 23.45 -88.10
CA ILE A 6 38.19 24.17 -87.05
C ILE A 6 36.68 24.34 -87.39
N LEU A 7 36.27 24.12 -88.64
CA LEU A 7 34.91 24.42 -89.14
C LEU A 7 33.91 23.24 -89.19
N ILE A 8 34.23 22.07 -88.61
CA ILE A 8 33.33 20.89 -88.61
C ILE A 8 32.82 20.54 -87.19
N ALA A 9 33.32 21.20 -86.14
CA ALA A 9 32.88 21.01 -84.76
C ALA A 9 31.72 21.93 -84.31
N GLY A 10 31.28 22.86 -85.16
CA GLY A 10 30.29 23.90 -84.81
C GLY A 10 28.82 23.53 -85.01
N GLY A 11 28.50 22.32 -85.48
CA GLY A 11 27.15 21.96 -85.98
C GLY A 11 26.45 20.79 -85.29
N LEU A 12 27.01 20.21 -84.22
CA LEU A 12 26.54 18.92 -83.67
C LEU A 12 26.29 18.89 -82.15
N LEU A 13 26.23 20.04 -81.47
CA LEU A 13 25.83 20.14 -80.05
C LEU A 13 24.43 20.77 -79.82
N SER A 14 23.60 20.89 -80.86
CA SER A 14 22.29 21.56 -80.79
C SER A 14 21.07 20.64 -80.58
N CYS A 15 21.25 19.30 -80.58
CA CYS A 15 20.13 18.35 -80.77
C CYS A 15 19.97 17.26 -79.70
N LEU A 16 20.73 17.27 -78.59
CA LEU A 16 20.67 16.22 -77.56
C LEU A 16 20.72 16.76 -76.12
N PHE A 17 19.84 17.71 -75.79
CA PHE A 17 19.40 17.93 -74.39
C PHE A 17 18.00 18.59 -74.25
N PRO A 18 16.92 17.97 -74.76
CA PRO A 18 15.60 18.15 -74.14
C PRO A 18 15.57 17.33 -72.83
N LEU A 19 16.25 17.83 -71.78
CA LEU A 19 16.13 17.23 -70.45
C LEU A 19 14.71 17.52 -69.94
N CYS A 20 13.93 16.48 -69.69
CA CYS A 20 12.50 16.59 -69.48
C CYS A 20 12.14 17.51 -68.30
N PHE A 21 11.60 18.68 -68.59
CA PHE A 21 10.53 19.24 -67.76
C PHE A 21 9.27 18.40 -68.00
N SER A 22 9.29 17.16 -67.51
CA SER A 22 8.04 16.45 -67.24
C SER A 22 7.35 17.22 -66.12
N GLN A 23 6.25 17.90 -66.45
CA GLN A 23 5.23 18.20 -65.46
C GLN A 23 4.72 16.85 -64.95
N THR A 24 5.30 16.38 -63.85
CA THR A 24 4.85 15.16 -63.17
C THR A 24 3.47 15.46 -62.60
N THR A 25 2.43 14.99 -63.29
CA THR A 25 1.09 14.87 -62.71
C THR A 25 1.21 14.16 -61.37
N PRO A 26 0.59 14.66 -60.28
CA PRO A 26 0.72 14.05 -58.97
C PRO A 26 0.27 12.58 -59.01
N GLU A 27 1.11 11.69 -58.48
CA GLU A 27 0.75 10.27 -58.36
C GLU A 27 -0.25 10.09 -57.20
N PRO A 28 -1.38 9.38 -57.40
CA PRO A 28 -2.36 9.20 -56.35
C PRO A 28 -1.77 8.52 -55.13
N SER A 29 -1.94 9.16 -53.99
CA SER A 29 -1.31 8.75 -52.74
C SER A 29 -2.36 8.30 -51.73
N PHE A 30 -2.08 7.24 -50.99
CA PHE A 30 -2.98 6.74 -49.95
C PHE A 30 -2.22 6.44 -48.66
N LEU A 31 -2.87 6.63 -47.52
CA LEU A 31 -2.33 6.28 -46.21
C LEU A 31 -3.44 5.76 -45.31
N VAL A 32 -3.31 4.50 -44.87
CA VAL A 32 -4.23 3.87 -43.91
C VAL A 32 -3.48 3.60 -42.62
N SER A 33 -3.93 4.18 -41.51
CA SER A 33 -3.35 3.99 -40.18
C SER A 33 -4.30 3.28 -39.22
N PHE A 34 -3.76 2.48 -38.31
CA PHE A 34 -4.51 1.69 -37.34
C PHE A 34 -3.65 1.34 -36.11
N PRO A 35 -4.26 1.09 -34.93
CA PRO A 35 -3.53 0.60 -33.76
C PRO A 35 -2.83 -0.73 -34.03
N ALA A 36 -1.54 -0.85 -33.66
CA ALA A 36 -0.78 -2.10 -33.78
C ALA A 36 -1.36 -3.25 -32.94
N LEU A 37 -2.01 -2.88 -31.82
CA LEU A 37 -2.68 -3.77 -30.89
C LEU A 37 -4.17 -3.40 -30.81
N ILE A 38 -5.04 -4.36 -31.09
CA ILE A 38 -6.49 -4.24 -31.05
C ILE A 38 -7.04 -5.26 -30.05
N ARG A 39 -8.08 -4.88 -29.29
CA ARG A 39 -8.65 -5.75 -28.25
C ARG A 39 -9.78 -6.61 -28.83
N TYR A 40 -9.89 -7.86 -28.39
CA TYR A 40 -10.99 -8.77 -28.77
C TYR A 40 -12.37 -8.08 -28.61
N LYS A 41 -13.31 -8.32 -29.52
CA LYS A 41 -14.68 -7.76 -29.49
C LYS A 41 -14.78 -6.23 -29.23
N SER A 42 -13.71 -5.46 -29.45
CA SER A 42 -13.74 -4.01 -29.32
C SER A 42 -14.16 -3.36 -30.65
N GLU A 43 -14.80 -2.19 -30.54
CA GLU A 43 -15.03 -1.32 -31.69
C GLU A 43 -13.71 -0.59 -32.03
N ALA A 44 -12.91 -1.22 -32.89
CA ALA A 44 -11.62 -0.73 -33.32
C ALA A 44 -11.80 0.34 -34.41
N LYS A 45 -10.89 1.31 -34.48
CA LYS A 45 -10.85 2.32 -35.55
C LYS A 45 -9.60 2.17 -36.41
N LEU A 46 -9.80 2.31 -37.71
CA LEU A 46 -8.74 2.57 -38.69
C LEU A 46 -9.05 3.87 -39.43
N CYS A 47 -8.03 4.60 -39.85
CA CYS A 47 -8.12 5.90 -40.50
C CYS A 47 -7.50 5.84 -41.89
N ALA A 48 -8.27 6.08 -42.94
CA ALA A 48 -7.81 6.11 -44.31
C ALA A 48 -7.74 7.55 -44.85
N SER A 49 -6.73 7.77 -45.69
CA SER A 49 -6.52 8.98 -46.46
C SER A 49 -6.32 8.61 -47.93
N LEU A 50 -6.98 9.34 -48.83
CA LEU A 50 -6.67 9.36 -50.26
C LEU A 50 -6.34 10.80 -50.65
N LEU A 51 -5.29 10.97 -51.45
CA LEU A 51 -4.70 12.27 -51.78
C LEU A 51 -4.39 12.35 -53.28
N SER A 52 -4.77 13.45 -53.91
CA SER A 52 -4.57 13.74 -55.34
C SER A 52 -4.93 12.59 -56.31
N PRO A 53 -6.17 12.06 -56.27
CA PRO A 53 -6.61 11.07 -57.24
C PRO A 53 -6.66 11.66 -58.66
N ASN A 54 -5.98 11.01 -59.61
CA ASN A 54 -5.96 11.36 -61.02
C ASN A 54 -7.08 10.68 -61.85
N GLU A 55 -7.72 9.67 -61.25
CA GLU A 55 -8.82 8.88 -61.78
C GLU A 55 -9.75 8.49 -60.61
N THR A 56 -10.96 7.97 -60.89
CA THR A 56 -11.83 7.45 -59.83
C THR A 56 -11.23 6.18 -59.22
N LEU A 57 -10.83 6.24 -57.94
CA LEU A 57 -10.14 5.16 -57.24
C LEU A 57 -11.06 4.44 -56.23
N LEU A 58 -11.03 3.11 -56.28
CA LEU A 58 -11.68 2.20 -55.35
C LEU A 58 -10.66 1.71 -54.31
N MET A 59 -10.75 2.19 -53.07
CA MET A 59 -9.97 1.71 -51.93
C MET A 59 -10.73 0.58 -51.23
N SER A 60 -10.08 -0.57 -51.06
CA SER A 60 -10.63 -1.73 -50.36
C SER A 60 -9.68 -2.17 -49.25
N ILE A 61 -10.18 -2.24 -48.01
CA ILE A 61 -9.41 -2.56 -46.81
C ILE A 61 -9.90 -3.88 -46.24
N TYR A 62 -9.00 -4.84 -46.09
CA TYR A 62 -9.30 -6.20 -45.66
C TYR A 62 -8.49 -6.60 -44.43
N LEU A 63 -9.07 -7.49 -43.63
CA LEU A 63 -8.36 -8.30 -42.65
C LEU A 63 -8.08 -9.67 -43.26
N THR A 64 -6.84 -10.16 -43.11
CA THR A 64 -6.36 -11.41 -43.71
C THR A 64 -5.69 -12.29 -42.67
N ASP A 65 -6.16 -13.54 -42.60
CA ASP A 65 -5.72 -14.60 -41.69
C ASP A 65 -5.47 -15.88 -42.53
N GLY A 66 -4.22 -16.09 -42.94
CA GLY A 66 -3.89 -17.01 -44.03
C GLY A 66 -4.69 -16.68 -45.29
N ASP A 67 -5.37 -17.66 -45.87
CA ASP A 67 -6.24 -17.50 -47.05
C ASP A 67 -7.59 -16.79 -46.74
N ARG A 68 -7.95 -16.58 -45.47
CA ARG A 68 -9.24 -15.99 -45.08
C ARG A 68 -9.19 -14.47 -45.25
N LYS A 69 -9.88 -13.94 -46.27
CA LYS A 69 -10.02 -12.49 -46.55
C LYS A 69 -11.38 -11.97 -46.07
N ARG A 70 -11.42 -11.16 -45.00
CA ARG A 70 -12.61 -10.44 -44.50
C ARG A 70 -12.53 -8.98 -44.93
N LEU A 71 -13.56 -8.44 -45.58
CA LEU A 71 -13.64 -6.99 -45.85
C LEU A 71 -13.88 -6.23 -44.54
N LEU A 72 -13.12 -5.16 -44.31
CA LEU A 72 -13.33 -4.21 -43.22
C LEU A 72 -14.04 -2.94 -43.70
N HIS A 73 -13.56 -2.36 -44.81
CA HIS A 73 -14.15 -1.17 -45.41
C HIS A 73 -13.87 -1.10 -46.92
N GLN A 74 -14.73 -0.40 -47.67
CA GLN A 74 -14.56 -0.14 -49.09
C GLN A 74 -15.19 1.21 -49.46
N GLU A 75 -14.42 2.07 -50.12
CA GLU A 75 -14.83 3.41 -50.53
C GLU A 75 -14.33 3.73 -51.94
N THR A 76 -15.11 4.50 -52.70
CA THR A 76 -14.77 4.97 -54.05
C THR A 76 -14.75 6.49 -54.03
N SER A 77 -13.67 7.11 -54.51
CA SER A 77 -13.56 8.58 -54.59
C SER A 77 -12.82 9.05 -55.83
N ASP A 78 -13.25 10.21 -56.35
CA ASP A 78 -12.59 11.04 -57.35
C ASP A 78 -11.93 12.29 -56.72
N LYS A 79 -11.91 12.38 -55.38
CA LYS A 79 -11.40 13.52 -54.59
C LYS A 79 -10.66 13.06 -53.34
N ASP A 80 -9.80 13.93 -52.84
CA ASP A 80 -9.09 13.79 -51.57
C ASP A 80 -10.08 13.59 -50.40
N PHE A 81 -9.74 12.70 -49.46
CA PHE A 81 -10.52 12.48 -48.25
C PHE A 81 -9.65 12.00 -47.08
N HIS A 82 -10.07 12.35 -45.87
CA HIS A 82 -9.50 11.88 -44.61
C HIS A 82 -10.63 11.40 -43.69
N ARG A 83 -10.76 10.08 -43.48
CA ARG A 83 -11.90 9.45 -42.78
C ARG A 83 -11.46 8.29 -41.91
N CYS A 84 -12.06 8.14 -40.73
CA CYS A 84 -11.87 6.95 -39.89
C CYS A 84 -13.14 6.12 -39.75
N PHE A 85 -12.98 4.81 -39.82
CA PHE A 85 -14.07 3.83 -39.83
C PHE A 85 -13.97 2.92 -38.61
N THR A 86 -15.10 2.65 -37.97
CA THR A 86 -15.17 1.64 -36.91
C THR A 86 -15.42 0.25 -37.48
N PHE A 87 -14.84 -0.77 -36.85
CA PHE A 87 -15.11 -2.17 -37.16
C PHE A 87 -15.06 -3.04 -35.90
N GLN A 88 -15.86 -4.11 -35.89
CA GLN A 88 -15.88 -5.07 -34.79
C GLN A 88 -14.73 -6.09 -34.93
N ALA A 89 -13.79 -6.02 -33.99
CA ALA A 89 -12.64 -6.90 -33.91
C ALA A 89 -13.06 -8.38 -33.75
N PRO A 90 -12.32 -9.34 -34.36
CA PRO A 90 -12.59 -10.76 -34.17
C PRO A 90 -12.53 -11.17 -32.68
N ALA A 91 -13.24 -12.24 -32.35
CA ALA A 91 -13.05 -12.93 -31.08
C ALA A 91 -11.82 -13.84 -31.22
N VAL A 92 -10.91 -13.74 -30.26
CA VAL A 92 -9.70 -14.56 -30.13
C VAL A 92 -9.53 -14.90 -28.66
N ASP A 93 -9.17 -16.16 -28.36
CA ASP A 93 -8.99 -16.64 -26.98
C ASP A 93 -7.54 -16.42 -26.49
N GLU A 94 -6.59 -16.41 -27.42
CA GLU A 94 -5.17 -16.09 -27.22
C GLU A 94 -4.71 -14.96 -28.17
N ASP A 95 -3.47 -14.51 -28.03
CA ASP A 95 -2.84 -13.49 -28.89
C ASP A 95 -2.76 -13.97 -30.35
N SER A 96 -3.46 -13.28 -31.26
CA SER A 96 -3.51 -13.60 -32.69
C SER A 96 -2.88 -12.49 -33.53
N VAL A 97 -1.92 -12.82 -34.39
CA VAL A 97 -1.32 -11.89 -35.35
C VAL A 97 -1.88 -12.16 -36.74
N GLN A 98 -2.45 -11.14 -37.37
CA GLN A 98 -3.11 -11.17 -38.68
C GLN A 98 -2.58 -10.01 -39.54
N ASN A 99 -2.93 -9.93 -40.83
CA ASN A 99 -2.51 -8.82 -41.70
C ASN A 99 -3.71 -7.94 -42.08
N ILE A 100 -3.56 -6.61 -41.98
CA ILE A 100 -4.46 -5.66 -42.64
C ILE A 100 -3.88 -5.36 -44.02
N LYS A 101 -4.69 -5.60 -45.05
CA LYS A 101 -4.32 -5.48 -46.47
C LYS A 101 -5.17 -4.42 -47.16
N VAL A 102 -4.49 -3.44 -47.75
CA VAL A 102 -5.07 -2.31 -48.49
C VAL A 102 -4.83 -2.53 -49.98
N GLU A 103 -5.90 -2.40 -50.76
CA GLU A 103 -5.95 -2.67 -52.21
C GLU A 103 -6.66 -1.47 -52.87
N VAL A 104 -5.93 -0.66 -53.64
CA VAL A 104 -6.43 0.56 -54.30
C VAL A 104 -6.40 0.36 -55.81
N LYS A 105 -7.55 0.50 -56.48
CA LYS A 105 -7.73 0.25 -57.92
C LYS A 105 -8.37 1.42 -58.65
N GLY A 106 -7.77 1.83 -59.76
CA GLY A 106 -8.38 2.68 -60.78
C GLY A 106 -8.56 1.94 -62.10
N GLN A 107 -8.61 2.69 -63.21
CA GLN A 107 -8.62 2.13 -64.56
C GLN A 107 -7.18 1.90 -65.08
N THR A 108 -6.25 2.75 -64.65
CA THR A 108 -4.84 2.72 -65.05
C THR A 108 -3.91 2.29 -63.90
N SER A 109 -4.31 2.54 -62.65
CA SER A 109 -3.45 2.33 -61.47
C SER A 109 -3.92 1.18 -60.58
N HIS A 110 -2.97 0.40 -60.03
CA HIS A 110 -3.27 -0.61 -59.01
C HIS A 110 -2.14 -0.71 -57.97
N TRP A 111 -2.49 -0.49 -56.71
CA TRP A 111 -1.58 -0.68 -55.57
C TRP A 111 -2.13 -1.72 -54.60
N THR A 112 -1.23 -2.50 -54.01
CA THR A 112 -1.53 -3.44 -52.94
C THR A 112 -0.41 -3.40 -51.92
N LYS A 113 -0.77 -3.24 -50.63
CA LYS A 113 0.15 -3.26 -49.49
C LYS A 113 -0.53 -3.93 -48.29
N ASP A 114 0.25 -4.59 -47.45
CA ASP A 114 -0.24 -5.18 -46.20
C ASP A 114 0.75 -4.97 -45.05
N SER A 115 0.24 -5.12 -43.82
CA SER A 115 0.99 -4.90 -42.58
C SER A 115 0.37 -5.70 -41.44
N ARG A 116 1.21 -6.25 -40.56
CA ARG A 116 0.76 -7.05 -39.40
C ARG A 116 -0.07 -6.23 -38.40
N VAL A 117 -1.03 -6.85 -37.74
CA VAL A 117 -1.81 -6.32 -36.61
C VAL A 117 -2.00 -7.42 -35.58
N LYS A 118 -2.05 -7.07 -34.30
CA LYS A 118 -2.24 -8.03 -33.20
C LYS A 118 -3.61 -7.86 -32.55
N PHE A 119 -4.33 -8.95 -32.38
CA PHE A 119 -5.54 -9.04 -31.58
C PHE A 119 -5.22 -9.74 -30.25
N ALA A 120 -5.61 -9.14 -29.13
CA ALA A 120 -5.37 -9.66 -27.79
C ALA A 120 -6.68 -9.80 -26.98
N PRO A 121 -6.78 -10.78 -26.06
CA PRO A 121 -7.95 -11.00 -25.19
C PRO A 121 -8.20 -9.85 -24.20
N LYS A 122 -9.30 -9.88 -23.42
CA LYS A 122 -9.57 -8.83 -22.41
C LYS A 122 -8.45 -8.82 -21.38
N LEU A 123 -7.88 -7.64 -21.15
CA LEU A 123 -7.03 -7.35 -19.99
C LEU A 123 -7.71 -7.82 -18.70
N SER A 124 -6.93 -8.41 -17.78
CA SER A 124 -7.45 -8.83 -16.47
C SER A 124 -8.13 -7.67 -15.74
N PRO A 125 -9.25 -7.92 -15.04
CA PRO A 125 -9.93 -6.88 -14.28
C PRO A 125 -9.02 -6.38 -13.15
N ILE A 126 -9.11 -5.08 -12.87
CA ILE A 126 -8.40 -4.47 -11.75
C ILE A 126 -9.21 -4.71 -10.47
N THR A 127 -8.52 -4.92 -9.35
CA THR A 127 -9.12 -5.18 -8.04
C THR A 127 -8.36 -4.39 -7.00
N PHE A 128 -9.07 -3.68 -6.13
CA PHE A 128 -8.50 -2.93 -5.02
C PHE A 128 -9.09 -3.37 -3.68
N ILE A 129 -8.40 -3.01 -2.61
CA ILE A 129 -8.71 -3.36 -1.24
C ILE A 129 -8.71 -2.06 -0.44
N GLN A 130 -9.82 -1.72 0.21
CA GLN A 130 -9.87 -0.63 1.21
C GLN A 130 -9.86 -1.28 2.60
N THR A 131 -9.08 -0.74 3.54
CA THR A 131 -9.17 -1.04 4.98
C THR A 131 -9.75 0.17 5.71
N ASP A 132 -10.43 -0.03 6.85
CA ASP A 132 -11.01 1.10 7.60
C ASP A 132 -9.95 2.10 8.09
N LYS A 133 -8.72 1.63 8.31
CA LYS A 133 -7.56 2.46 8.61
C LYS A 133 -6.23 1.78 8.20
N PRO A 134 -5.12 2.51 8.09
CA PRO A 134 -3.81 1.95 7.79
C PRO A 134 -3.08 1.31 8.99
N ILE A 135 -3.55 1.52 10.23
CA ILE A 135 -2.86 1.10 11.46
C ILE A 135 -3.83 0.65 12.56
N TYR A 136 -3.53 -0.48 13.20
CA TYR A 136 -4.36 -1.10 14.24
C TYR A 136 -3.57 -1.38 15.51
N SER A 137 -4.19 -1.22 16.67
CA SER A 137 -3.67 -1.75 17.92
C SER A 137 -4.03 -3.23 18.08
N PRO A 138 -3.16 -4.07 18.68
CA PRO A 138 -3.50 -5.45 19.04
C PRO A 138 -4.82 -5.53 19.82
N GLY A 139 -5.71 -6.46 19.43
CA GLY A 139 -7.06 -6.59 19.99
C GLY A 139 -8.16 -5.84 19.24
N GLN A 140 -7.82 -4.96 18.29
CA GLN A 140 -8.80 -4.29 17.44
C GLN A 140 -9.28 -5.18 16.27
N THR A 141 -10.46 -4.85 15.74
CA THR A 141 -10.98 -5.45 14.51
C THR A 141 -10.46 -4.69 13.29
N VAL A 142 -9.96 -5.44 12.31
CA VAL A 142 -9.65 -4.93 10.95
C VAL A 142 -10.90 -5.10 10.10
N HIS A 143 -11.43 -4.02 9.54
CA HIS A 143 -12.52 -4.07 8.57
C HIS A 143 -11.97 -3.74 7.18
N PHE A 144 -12.44 -4.45 6.15
CA PHE A 144 -11.96 -4.27 4.78
C PHE A 144 -13.03 -4.53 3.72
N ARG A 145 -12.87 -3.86 2.58
CA ARG A 145 -13.75 -3.95 1.39
C ARG A 145 -12.95 -4.39 0.17
N LEU A 146 -13.56 -5.22 -0.66
CA LEU A 146 -13.02 -5.67 -1.94
C LEU A 146 -13.90 -5.17 -3.08
N VAL A 147 -13.29 -4.63 -4.12
CA VAL A 147 -13.97 -4.15 -5.33
C VAL A 147 -13.18 -4.60 -6.56
N THR A 148 -13.86 -5.20 -7.53
CA THR A 148 -13.31 -5.58 -8.84
C THR A 148 -14.04 -4.82 -9.95
N MET A 149 -13.29 -4.33 -10.94
CA MET A 149 -13.80 -3.57 -12.08
C MET A 149 -12.91 -3.79 -13.32
N ASP A 150 -13.35 -3.38 -14.51
CA ASP A 150 -12.52 -3.46 -15.72
C ASP A 150 -11.66 -2.21 -15.98
N THR A 151 -11.01 -2.17 -17.14
CA THR A 151 -10.05 -1.11 -17.52
C THR A 151 -10.69 0.25 -17.82
N ASP A 152 -12.01 0.31 -17.80
CA ASP A 152 -12.81 1.51 -17.99
C ASP A 152 -13.63 1.81 -16.72
N PHE A 153 -13.19 1.20 -15.61
CA PHE A 153 -13.70 1.34 -14.24
C PHE A 153 -15.17 0.91 -14.08
N ILE A 154 -15.69 0.04 -14.95
CA ILE A 154 -17.03 -0.53 -14.80
C ILE A 154 -16.96 -1.68 -13.77
N PRO A 155 -17.72 -1.64 -12.66
CA PRO A 155 -17.67 -2.65 -11.62
C PRO A 155 -18.17 -4.01 -12.11
N LEU A 156 -17.53 -5.08 -11.66
CA LEU A 156 -17.82 -6.46 -12.06
C LEU A 156 -18.18 -7.32 -10.87
N GLN A 157 -19.12 -8.24 -11.06
CA GLN A 157 -19.30 -9.34 -10.13
C GLN A 157 -18.11 -10.30 -10.28
N GLN A 158 -17.42 -10.57 -9.17
CA GLN A 158 -16.20 -11.37 -9.12
C GLN A 158 -16.32 -12.43 -8.04
N LYS A 159 -15.87 -13.64 -8.37
CA LYS A 159 -15.62 -14.70 -7.40
C LYS A 159 -14.14 -14.70 -7.02
N TYR A 160 -13.85 -14.51 -5.74
CA TYR A 160 -12.53 -14.64 -5.15
C TYR A 160 -12.39 -16.10 -4.68
N THR A 161 -11.45 -16.83 -5.28
CA THR A 161 -11.23 -18.25 -4.92
C THR A 161 -10.69 -18.36 -3.50
N GLN A 162 -9.82 -17.43 -3.11
CA GLN A 162 -9.23 -17.34 -1.78
C GLN A 162 -8.98 -15.88 -1.39
N VAL A 163 -9.30 -15.53 -0.16
CA VAL A 163 -8.87 -14.30 0.53
C VAL A 163 -8.09 -14.75 1.76
N LEU A 164 -6.87 -14.25 1.94
CA LEU A 164 -6.00 -14.52 3.09
C LEU A 164 -5.70 -13.24 3.84
N LEU A 165 -5.56 -13.35 5.16
CA LEU A 165 -4.87 -12.39 5.99
C LEU A 165 -3.61 -13.05 6.57
N GLN A 166 -2.45 -12.42 6.33
CA GLN A 166 -1.14 -12.84 6.82
C GLN A 166 -0.61 -11.89 7.90
N ASP A 167 0.09 -12.46 8.88
CA ASP A 167 0.84 -11.73 9.90
C ASP A 167 2.19 -11.21 9.39
N SER A 168 2.92 -10.51 10.26
CA SER A 168 4.27 -9.98 9.98
C SER A 168 5.39 -11.04 9.92
N SER A 169 5.05 -12.33 9.84
CA SER A 169 5.93 -13.46 9.60
C SER A 169 5.36 -14.41 8.52
N ASP A 170 4.48 -13.88 7.67
CA ASP A 170 3.84 -14.54 6.53
C ASP A 170 2.93 -15.74 6.90
N ASN A 171 2.63 -15.97 8.19
CA ASN A 171 1.70 -17.03 8.57
C ASN A 171 0.25 -16.59 8.28
N THR A 172 -0.58 -17.50 7.79
CA THR A 172 -2.01 -17.23 7.51
C THR A 172 -2.82 -17.27 8.80
N ILE A 173 -3.41 -16.13 9.17
CA ILE A 173 -4.21 -15.94 10.40
C ILE A 173 -5.71 -15.82 10.11
N GLY A 174 -6.09 -15.40 8.91
CA GLY A 174 -7.47 -15.37 8.42
C GLY A 174 -7.57 -15.95 7.02
N GLN A 175 -8.67 -16.65 6.73
CA GLN A 175 -8.95 -17.22 5.41
C GLN A 175 -10.45 -17.22 5.14
N TRP A 176 -10.82 -16.84 3.91
CA TRP A 176 -12.15 -16.98 3.34
C TRP A 176 -12.01 -17.61 1.95
N LEU A 177 -12.93 -18.51 1.58
CA LEU A 177 -12.86 -19.31 0.35
C LEU A 177 -14.12 -19.13 -0.49
N ASN A 178 -13.97 -19.08 -1.82
CA ASN A 178 -15.09 -18.94 -2.77
C ASN A 178 -16.04 -17.74 -2.51
N VAL A 179 -15.51 -16.64 -1.96
CA VAL A 179 -16.31 -15.43 -1.69
C VAL A 179 -16.73 -14.79 -3.00
N THR A 180 -18.01 -14.49 -3.19
CA THR A 180 -18.53 -13.81 -4.39
C THR A 180 -18.97 -12.40 -4.01
N SER A 181 -18.75 -11.41 -4.88
CA SER A 181 -19.23 -10.05 -4.61
C SER A 181 -20.75 -9.94 -4.78
N GLU A 182 -21.39 -9.31 -3.79
CA GLU A 182 -22.80 -8.96 -3.81
C GLU A 182 -22.92 -7.48 -4.17
N ARG A 183 -23.79 -7.14 -5.14
CA ARG A 183 -23.87 -5.79 -5.73
C ARG A 183 -22.49 -5.19 -6.11
N ASN A 184 -21.58 -6.06 -6.59
CA ASN A 184 -20.19 -5.75 -6.98
C ASN A 184 -19.22 -5.34 -5.85
N MET A 185 -19.57 -5.52 -4.57
CA MET A 185 -18.68 -5.31 -3.44
C MET A 185 -18.60 -6.57 -2.54
N VAL A 186 -17.54 -6.66 -1.73
CA VAL A 186 -17.45 -7.56 -0.56
C VAL A 186 -17.02 -6.71 0.63
N GLN A 187 -17.63 -6.90 1.81
CA GLN A 187 -17.19 -6.33 3.08
C GLN A 187 -16.93 -7.46 4.07
N LEU A 188 -15.74 -7.48 4.69
CA LEU A 188 -15.28 -8.51 5.63
C LEU A 188 -14.58 -7.87 6.84
N SER A 189 -14.41 -8.65 7.90
CA SER A 189 -13.73 -8.21 9.12
C SER A 189 -12.99 -9.33 9.85
N HIS A 190 -11.93 -9.00 10.58
CA HIS A 190 -11.13 -9.93 11.36
C HIS A 190 -10.66 -9.30 12.68
N VAL A 191 -10.95 -9.94 13.82
CA VAL A 191 -10.50 -9.49 15.15
C VAL A 191 -9.05 -9.92 15.38
N LEU A 192 -8.13 -8.96 15.53
CA LEU A 192 -6.74 -9.25 15.85
C LEU A 192 -6.59 -9.72 17.30
N ASN A 193 -5.61 -10.58 17.57
CA ASN A 193 -5.29 -10.96 18.94
C ASN A 193 -4.82 -9.74 19.79
N PRO A 194 -5.25 -9.60 21.06
CA PRO A 194 -4.76 -8.58 22.01
C PRO A 194 -3.24 -8.53 22.22
N GLU A 195 -2.53 -9.60 21.86
CA GLU A 195 -1.07 -9.70 21.80
C GLU A 195 -0.59 -10.27 20.45
N ALA A 196 -1.26 -9.85 19.37
CA ALA A 196 -0.76 -9.99 18.00
C ALA A 196 0.66 -9.37 17.88
N ALA A 197 1.51 -9.98 17.06
CA ALA A 197 2.84 -9.45 16.78
C ALA A 197 2.77 -8.05 16.14
N GLN A 198 3.72 -7.18 16.46
CA GLN A 198 3.79 -5.84 15.87
C GLN A 198 4.59 -5.88 14.56
N GLY A 199 4.09 -5.23 13.52
CA GLY A 199 4.72 -5.19 12.19
C GLY A 199 3.72 -4.95 11.06
N SER A 200 4.17 -5.18 9.81
CA SER A 200 3.32 -5.08 8.62
C SER A 200 2.55 -6.38 8.40
N TYR A 201 1.22 -6.28 8.28
CA TYR A 201 0.31 -7.37 7.95
C TYR A 201 -0.12 -7.23 6.49
N ARG A 202 -0.56 -8.32 5.86
CA ARG A 202 -1.00 -8.30 4.44
C ARG A 202 -2.31 -9.03 4.23
N LEU A 203 -3.24 -8.40 3.51
CA LEU A 203 -4.34 -9.07 2.83
C LEU A 203 -3.84 -9.54 1.46
N LEU A 204 -4.08 -10.80 1.11
CA LEU A 204 -3.80 -11.38 -0.20
C LEU A 204 -5.10 -11.95 -0.78
N ILE A 205 -5.34 -11.73 -2.07
CA ILE A 205 -6.59 -12.11 -2.74
C ILE A 205 -6.25 -12.81 -4.04
N THR A 206 -6.72 -14.05 -4.18
CA THR A 206 -6.69 -14.80 -5.43
C THR A 206 -8.06 -14.72 -6.09
N ALA A 207 -8.11 -14.16 -7.29
CA ALA A 207 -9.25 -14.21 -8.20
C ALA A 207 -8.92 -15.10 -9.41
N GLU A 208 -9.93 -15.49 -10.18
CA GLU A 208 -9.75 -16.36 -11.37
C GLU A 208 -8.83 -15.76 -12.46
N ARG A 209 -8.49 -14.47 -12.38
CA ARG A 209 -7.67 -13.74 -13.37
C ARG A 209 -6.48 -12.96 -12.77
N GLY A 210 -6.08 -13.27 -11.54
CA GLY A 210 -4.87 -12.70 -10.92
C GLY A 210 -4.87 -12.69 -9.39
N GLU A 211 -3.72 -12.32 -8.83
CA GLU A 211 -3.52 -12.12 -7.40
C GLU A 211 -3.29 -10.62 -7.09
N ARG A 212 -3.82 -10.14 -5.96
CA ARG A 212 -3.59 -8.78 -5.45
C ARG A 212 -3.32 -8.80 -3.95
N SER A 213 -2.58 -7.82 -3.45
CA SER A 213 -2.33 -7.67 -2.02
C SER A 213 -2.36 -6.21 -1.56
N HIS A 214 -2.64 -6.02 -0.28
CA HIS A 214 -2.70 -4.72 0.42
C HIS A 214 -2.08 -4.91 1.81
N SER A 215 -1.48 -3.86 2.37
CA SER A 215 -0.76 -3.96 3.65
C SER A 215 -1.10 -2.83 4.62
N PHE A 216 -1.19 -3.20 5.90
CA PHE A 216 -1.47 -2.31 7.02
C PHE A 216 -0.52 -2.62 8.19
N GLN A 217 -0.41 -1.70 9.14
CA GLN A 217 0.47 -1.84 10.30
C GLN A 217 -0.29 -2.31 11.54
N VAL A 218 0.35 -3.12 12.38
CA VAL A 218 -0.10 -3.44 13.73
C VAL A 218 0.97 -2.97 14.72
N LYS A 219 0.63 -2.02 15.59
CA LYS A 219 1.53 -1.39 16.57
C LYS A 219 0.75 -1.02 17.83
N LYS A 220 1.36 -1.03 19.00
CA LYS A 220 0.76 -0.46 20.22
C LYS A 220 0.99 1.05 20.22
N TYR A 221 -0.07 1.83 20.06
CA TYR A 221 -0.01 3.29 19.99
C TYR A 221 -1.01 3.97 20.95
N VAL A 222 -0.87 5.29 21.07
CA VAL A 222 -1.87 6.21 21.62
C VAL A 222 -2.10 7.27 20.55
N LEU A 223 -3.35 7.73 20.37
CA LEU A 223 -3.67 8.73 19.36
C LEU A 223 -2.90 10.04 19.63
N PRO A 224 -2.15 10.58 18.66
CA PRO A 224 -1.36 11.79 18.85
C PRO A 224 -2.21 13.05 18.66
N LYS A 225 -2.16 13.96 19.64
CA LYS A 225 -3.03 15.14 19.76
C LYS A 225 -2.78 16.25 18.74
N PHE A 226 -1.59 16.27 18.14
CA PHE A 226 -1.15 17.30 17.21
C PHE A 226 -0.26 16.74 16.10
N ASP A 227 -0.31 17.39 14.94
CA ASP A 227 0.59 17.19 13.80
C ASP A 227 1.82 18.10 13.92
N VAL A 228 2.93 17.70 13.28
CA VAL A 228 4.16 18.49 13.15
C VAL A 228 4.51 18.56 11.67
N SER A 229 4.02 19.60 10.99
CA SER A 229 4.24 19.81 9.56
C SER A 229 5.59 20.49 9.29
N LEU A 230 6.39 19.94 8.36
CA LEU A 230 7.68 20.52 7.95
C LEU A 230 7.56 21.19 6.58
N ASN A 231 7.98 22.45 6.48
CA ASN A 231 8.03 23.23 5.25
C ASN A 231 9.48 23.30 4.76
N THR A 232 9.77 22.55 3.67
CA THR A 232 11.12 22.31 3.14
C THR A 232 11.10 22.38 1.60
N PRO A 233 12.18 22.85 0.94
CA PRO A 233 12.34 22.66 -0.50
C PRO A 233 12.48 21.16 -0.84
N LYS A 234 12.15 20.76 -2.07
CA LYS A 234 12.36 19.38 -2.55
C LYS A 234 13.81 19.13 -3.00
N ILE A 235 14.42 20.15 -3.60
CA ILE A 235 15.76 20.14 -4.19
C ILE A 235 16.49 21.39 -3.68
N LEU A 236 17.78 21.26 -3.38
CA LEU A 236 18.65 22.34 -2.92
C LEU A 236 19.99 22.28 -3.67
N SER A 237 20.45 23.40 -4.23
CA SER A 237 21.77 23.47 -4.84
C SER A 237 22.87 23.44 -3.76
N VAL A 238 23.92 22.63 -3.98
CA VAL A 238 25.11 22.50 -3.11
C VAL A 238 25.85 23.83 -2.91
N GLY A 239 25.63 24.82 -3.79
CA GLY A 239 26.17 26.18 -3.65
C GLY A 239 25.38 27.12 -2.73
N ALA A 240 24.28 26.68 -2.12
CA ALA A 240 23.58 27.48 -1.12
C ALA A 240 24.42 27.62 0.16
N ALA A 241 24.63 28.86 0.62
CA ALA A 241 25.38 29.14 1.85
C ALA A 241 24.53 28.94 3.12
N GLU A 242 23.23 29.22 3.02
CA GLU A 242 22.26 29.18 4.11
C GLU A 242 20.97 28.49 3.65
N LEU A 243 20.26 27.85 4.58
CA LEU A 243 19.00 27.16 4.33
C LEU A 243 17.99 27.48 5.45
N GLN A 244 17.00 28.33 5.14
CA GLN A 244 15.86 28.55 6.03
C GLN A 244 14.89 27.36 5.93
N LEU A 245 14.62 26.71 7.07
CA LEU A 245 13.62 25.65 7.21
C LEU A 245 12.61 26.03 8.29
N GLN A 246 11.38 25.55 8.16
CA GLN A 246 10.28 25.85 9.08
C GLN A 246 9.56 24.57 9.52
N ALA A 247 9.26 24.48 10.80
CA ALA A 247 8.43 23.44 11.40
C ALA A 247 7.22 24.09 12.08
N CYS A 248 6.01 23.57 11.85
CA CYS A 248 4.77 24.11 12.38
C CYS A 248 3.90 23.00 12.99
N ALA A 249 3.53 23.16 14.27
CA ALA A 249 2.72 22.20 15.02
C ALA A 249 1.29 22.69 15.26
N LYS A 250 0.31 21.82 14.98
CA LYS A 250 -1.12 22.13 15.09
C LYS A 250 -1.89 20.95 15.67
N TYR A 251 -2.81 21.22 16.59
CA TYR A 251 -3.74 20.21 17.09
C TYR A 251 -4.65 19.68 15.96
N THR A 252 -5.22 18.49 16.13
CA THR A 252 -6.14 17.91 15.14
C THR A 252 -7.43 18.71 14.92
N PHE A 253 -7.79 19.59 15.85
CA PHE A 253 -8.85 20.59 15.69
C PHE A 253 -8.37 21.94 15.10
N GLY A 254 -7.16 21.98 14.53
CA GLY A 254 -6.64 23.06 13.67
C GLY A 254 -5.90 24.21 14.37
N GLN A 255 -5.93 24.29 15.71
CA GLN A 255 -5.32 25.37 16.49
C GLN A 255 -3.80 25.19 16.66
N PRO A 256 -3.02 26.27 16.89
CA PRO A 256 -1.56 26.19 17.06
C PRO A 256 -1.13 25.58 18.40
N VAL A 257 -0.04 24.82 18.37
CA VAL A 257 0.62 24.24 19.56
C VAL A 257 1.76 25.17 20.01
N PRO A 258 1.76 25.70 21.24
CA PRO A 258 2.92 26.34 21.84
C PRO A 258 3.84 25.29 22.47
N GLY A 259 5.14 25.58 22.46
CA GLY A 259 6.16 24.67 22.96
C GLY A 259 7.53 24.96 22.37
N LYS A 260 8.44 24.00 22.52
CA LYS A 260 9.79 24.07 21.97
C LYS A 260 10.00 23.03 20.88
N ALA A 261 10.68 23.43 19.81
CA ALA A 261 11.05 22.60 18.68
C ALA A 261 12.57 22.39 18.69
N SER A 262 13.02 21.16 18.95
CA SER A 262 14.38 20.74 18.66
C SER A 262 14.46 20.37 17.17
N VAL A 263 15.24 21.12 16.40
CA VAL A 263 15.38 20.98 14.95
C VAL A 263 16.77 20.48 14.59
N SER A 264 16.83 19.50 13.68
CA SER A 264 18.06 18.81 13.30
C SER A 264 18.14 18.65 11.78
N LEU A 265 19.25 19.06 11.19
CA LEU A 265 19.55 18.90 9.76
C LEU A 265 20.79 18.02 9.60
N CYS A 266 20.57 16.78 9.14
CA CYS A 266 21.58 15.74 9.06
C CYS A 266 21.95 15.40 7.60
N ARG A 267 23.20 15.03 7.36
CA ARG A 267 23.67 14.45 6.10
C ARG A 267 24.35 13.10 6.35
N ARG A 268 23.74 12.03 5.83
CA ARG A 268 24.14 10.63 6.06
C ARG A 268 25.31 10.19 5.17
N PRO A 269 26.10 9.18 5.57
CA PRO A 269 27.08 8.53 4.70
C PRO A 269 26.42 7.94 3.43
N GLY A 270 27.16 7.96 2.31
CA GLY A 270 26.70 7.35 1.07
C GLY A 270 26.91 5.82 1.05
N TYR A 271 25.92 5.06 0.58
CA TYR A 271 26.03 3.60 0.45
C TYR A 271 26.97 3.21 -0.70
N ASN A 272 28.29 3.21 -0.45
CA ASN A 272 29.27 2.65 -1.38
C ASN A 272 29.08 1.13 -1.48
N ARG A 273 28.57 0.65 -2.63
CA ARG A 273 28.29 -0.77 -2.88
C ARG A 273 29.53 -1.61 -3.20
N TYR A 274 30.71 -1.00 -3.18
CA TYR A 274 32.01 -1.60 -3.46
C TYR A 274 33.02 -1.03 -2.46
N GLY A 275 33.56 -1.89 -1.58
CA GLY A 275 34.46 -1.52 -0.49
C GLY A 275 34.03 -2.20 0.80
N GLY A 276 34.79 -3.23 1.21
CA GLY A 276 34.53 -4.02 2.42
C GLY A 276 35.31 -3.55 3.64
N ASP A 277 35.51 -2.24 3.77
CA ASP A 277 36.11 -1.62 4.96
C ASP A 277 34.99 -1.14 5.89
N GLU A 278 35.09 -1.52 7.17
CA GLU A 278 34.18 -1.05 8.22
C GLU A 278 34.55 0.40 8.65
N GLU A 279 33.66 1.06 9.40
CA GLU A 279 33.85 2.41 9.98
C GLU A 279 33.94 3.63 9.02
N VAL A 280 32.81 4.01 8.42
CA VAL A 280 32.50 5.44 8.13
C VAL A 280 31.16 5.83 8.77
N THR A 281 31.14 5.83 10.10
CA THR A 281 29.96 5.98 10.97
C THR A 281 29.76 7.41 11.49
N MET A 282 30.00 8.43 10.65
CA MET A 282 29.67 9.82 10.97
C MET A 282 28.60 10.40 10.02
N GLU A 283 27.34 10.32 10.47
CA GLU A 283 26.27 11.21 10.03
C GLU A 283 26.56 12.61 10.60
N VAL A 284 26.64 13.63 9.74
CA VAL A 284 26.93 15.01 10.20
C VAL A 284 25.60 15.72 10.40
N CYS A 285 25.30 16.15 11.62
CA CYS A 285 24.07 16.86 11.98
C CYS A 285 24.35 18.25 12.56
N LEU A 286 23.55 19.22 12.16
CA LEU A 286 23.40 20.51 12.85
C LEU A 286 22.11 20.45 13.68
N ASN A 287 22.19 20.69 14.99
CA ASN A 287 21.07 20.54 15.94
C ASN A 287 20.88 21.85 16.72
N GLU A 288 19.66 22.35 16.78
CA GLU A 288 19.30 23.64 17.38
C GLU A 288 17.97 23.53 18.13
N GLU A 289 17.72 24.42 19.10
CA GLU A 289 16.43 24.53 19.80
C GLU A 289 15.78 25.90 19.53
N VAL A 290 14.50 25.89 19.16
CA VAL A 290 13.75 27.09 18.79
C VAL A 290 12.36 27.06 19.45
N GLU A 291 11.89 28.19 19.96
CA GLU A 291 10.54 28.31 20.53
C GLU A 291 9.51 28.57 19.42
N LEU A 292 8.30 28.01 19.59
CA LEU A 292 7.21 28.19 18.62
C LEU A 292 6.52 29.55 18.80
N ASP A 293 6.25 30.22 17.69
CA ASP A 293 5.51 31.48 17.65
C ASP A 293 4.00 31.29 17.92
N GLN A 294 3.24 32.39 17.95
CA GLN A 294 1.78 32.36 18.18
C GLN A 294 0.99 31.65 17.06
N SER A 295 1.59 31.37 15.90
CA SER A 295 1.02 30.55 14.82
C SER A 295 1.36 29.07 14.95
N GLY A 296 2.11 28.68 15.98
CA GLY A 296 2.59 27.32 16.23
C GLY A 296 3.80 26.95 15.38
N CYS A 297 4.55 27.93 14.86
CA CYS A 297 5.66 27.72 13.93
C CYS A 297 7.01 28.16 14.51
N ALA A 298 8.08 27.47 14.13
CA ALA A 298 9.46 27.91 14.30
C ALA A 298 10.16 27.91 12.93
N SER A 299 10.99 28.92 12.68
CA SER A 299 11.91 28.97 11.53
C SER A 299 13.35 29.09 12.02
N HIS A 300 14.25 28.36 11.36
CA HIS A 300 15.68 28.41 11.63
C HIS A 300 16.47 28.48 10.32
N VAL A 301 17.64 29.13 10.32
CA VAL A 301 18.51 29.30 9.16
C VAL A 301 19.81 28.53 9.39
N PHE A 302 19.91 27.34 8.79
CA PHE A 302 21.10 26.50 8.91
C PHE A 302 22.22 27.00 8.01
N ASN A 303 23.43 27.14 8.56
CA ASN A 303 24.65 27.39 7.78
C ASN A 303 25.10 26.10 7.09
N MET A 304 25.13 26.11 5.75
CA MET A 304 25.35 24.90 4.95
C MET A 304 26.82 24.49 4.85
N ALA A 305 27.78 25.35 5.19
CA ALA A 305 29.21 25.10 4.96
C ALA A 305 29.73 23.82 5.66
N GLY A 306 29.19 23.49 6.84
CA GLY A 306 29.51 22.25 7.56
C GLY A 306 28.92 20.97 6.95
N LEU A 307 27.96 21.09 6.03
CA LEU A 307 27.26 19.96 5.40
C LEU A 307 27.61 19.80 3.91
N THR A 308 27.98 20.87 3.20
CA THR A 308 28.27 20.87 1.75
C THR A 308 29.77 20.88 1.39
N HIS A 309 30.68 20.87 2.39
CA HIS A 309 32.12 20.97 2.17
C HIS A 309 32.66 19.97 1.11
N PRO A 310 33.57 20.38 0.19
CA PRO A 310 34.05 19.54 -0.90
C PRO A 310 34.57 18.14 -0.51
N ASP A 311 35.24 18.02 0.63
CA ASP A 311 35.75 16.73 1.13
C ASP A 311 34.64 15.80 1.66
N LEU A 312 33.55 16.37 2.18
CA LEU A 312 32.38 15.62 2.64
C LEU A 312 31.56 15.08 1.46
N ASN A 313 31.50 15.80 0.33
CA ASN A 313 30.78 15.36 -0.88
C ASN A 313 31.29 14.00 -1.41
N LYS A 314 32.54 13.61 -1.12
CA LYS A 314 33.08 12.29 -1.51
C LYS A 314 32.69 11.14 -0.56
N LYS A 315 32.18 11.43 0.63
CA LYS A 315 31.87 10.44 1.69
C LYS A 315 30.37 10.36 2.04
N LEU A 316 29.68 11.49 2.01
CA LEU A 316 28.26 11.60 2.38
C LEU A 316 27.33 11.38 1.17
N GLY A 317 26.04 11.17 1.42
CA GLY A 317 25.00 11.01 0.41
C GLY A 317 24.56 12.33 -0.22
N ASP A 318 23.77 12.26 -1.29
CA ASP A 318 23.25 13.43 -2.03
C ASP A 318 21.85 13.85 -1.56
N SER A 319 21.62 13.73 -0.25
CA SER A 319 20.37 14.11 0.42
C SER A 319 20.66 14.61 1.82
N LEU A 320 19.90 15.62 2.26
CA LEU A 320 19.83 16.08 3.64
C LEU A 320 18.54 15.58 4.27
N THR A 321 18.61 15.09 5.50
CA THR A 321 17.44 14.69 6.30
C THR A 321 17.15 15.77 7.33
N PHE A 322 16.05 16.50 7.18
CA PHE A 322 15.57 17.46 8.17
C PHE A 322 14.53 16.79 9.10
N LYS A 323 14.79 16.81 10.40
CA LYS A 323 13.89 16.31 11.44
C LYS A 323 13.62 17.41 12.46
N ALA A 324 12.36 17.59 12.83
CA ALA A 324 11.98 18.45 13.96
C ALA A 324 11.25 17.62 15.02
N THR A 325 11.50 17.91 16.29
CA THR A 325 10.85 17.30 17.46
C THR A 325 10.24 18.40 18.31
N VAL A 326 8.91 18.49 18.31
CA VAL A 326 8.14 19.49 19.07
C VAL A 326 7.67 18.87 20.38
N ALA A 327 7.86 19.59 21.49
CA ALA A 327 7.33 19.23 22.81
C ALA A 327 6.26 20.25 23.26
N GLU A 328 5.06 19.76 23.56
CA GLU A 328 3.91 20.55 24.02
C GLU A 328 4.15 21.13 25.44
N GLU A 329 3.87 22.42 25.60
CA GLU A 329 3.95 23.11 26.89
C GLU A 329 2.97 22.51 27.94
N GLY A 330 3.40 22.44 29.20
CA GLY A 330 2.57 22.00 30.33
C GLY A 330 2.37 20.49 30.44
N THR A 331 2.15 19.78 29.32
CA THR A 331 2.01 18.31 29.31
C THR A 331 3.36 17.60 29.24
N GLY A 332 4.30 18.11 28.45
CA GLY A 332 5.57 17.47 28.11
C GLY A 332 5.46 16.33 27.09
N ILE A 333 4.34 16.23 26.35
CA ILE A 333 4.17 15.26 25.26
C ILE A 333 4.93 15.78 24.03
N SER A 334 5.80 14.95 23.44
CA SER A 334 6.57 15.32 22.26
C SER A 334 6.25 14.46 21.04
N ARG A 335 6.45 15.05 19.85
CA ARG A 335 6.28 14.41 18.54
C ARG A 335 7.40 14.84 17.61
N SER A 336 7.92 13.92 16.80
CA SER A 336 8.89 14.23 15.75
C SER A 336 8.39 13.87 14.36
N GLU A 337 8.67 14.73 13.39
CA GLU A 337 8.47 14.49 11.95
C GLU A 337 9.82 14.58 11.20
N THR A 338 9.93 14.01 10.00
CA THR A 338 11.17 14.01 9.20
C THR A 338 10.90 14.12 7.71
N LYS A 339 11.67 14.94 6.98
CA LYS A 339 11.65 15.06 5.51
C LYS A 339 13.06 15.09 4.92
N ASP A 340 13.21 14.45 3.76
CA ASP A 340 14.44 14.49 2.99
C ASP A 340 14.41 15.58 1.91
N ILE A 341 15.57 16.20 1.66
CA ILE A 341 15.82 17.26 0.68
C ILE A 341 16.95 16.77 -0.23
N GLN A 342 16.74 16.70 -1.55
CA GLN A 342 17.77 16.26 -2.49
C GLN A 342 18.81 17.36 -2.75
N LEU A 343 20.08 16.99 -2.85
CA LEU A 343 21.18 17.90 -3.20
C LEU A 343 21.48 17.84 -4.70
N ASP A 344 21.41 19.01 -5.36
CA ASP A 344 21.81 19.19 -6.75
C ASP A 344 23.17 19.89 -6.84
N TYR A 345 24.05 19.40 -7.72
CA TYR A 345 25.37 19.99 -7.98
C TYR A 345 25.32 21.08 -9.06
N ALA A 346 24.18 21.29 -9.74
CA ALA A 346 23.99 22.43 -10.62
C ALA A 346 23.81 23.74 -9.81
N LEU A 347 24.76 24.65 -9.98
CA LEU A 347 24.77 26.02 -9.43
C LEU A 347 23.87 26.97 -10.24
N GLY A 348 23.54 26.59 -11.48
CA GLY A 348 22.82 27.40 -12.44
C GLY A 348 22.90 26.84 -13.86
N LYS A 349 22.15 27.44 -14.78
CA LYS A 349 22.00 27.02 -16.18
C LYS A 349 22.11 28.21 -17.14
N LEU A 350 22.63 27.94 -18.33
CA LEU A 350 22.59 28.85 -19.47
C LEU A 350 21.45 28.43 -20.41
N THR A 351 20.86 29.39 -21.09
CA THR A 351 19.79 29.17 -22.09
C THR A 351 19.98 30.12 -23.28
N PHE A 352 19.61 29.68 -24.49
CA PHE A 352 19.52 30.57 -25.66
C PHE A 352 18.15 31.24 -25.69
N VAL A 353 18.14 32.56 -25.93
CA VAL A 353 16.96 33.43 -25.98
C VAL A 353 17.03 34.25 -27.28
N ASP A 354 15.89 34.59 -27.88
CA ASP A 354 15.80 35.36 -29.13
C ASP A 354 16.70 34.82 -30.28
N THR A 355 16.96 33.51 -30.26
CA THR A 355 17.98 32.86 -31.11
C THR A 355 17.30 31.98 -32.18
N PRO A 356 17.43 32.29 -33.48
CA PRO A 356 16.67 31.62 -34.54
C PRO A 356 17.12 30.17 -34.80
N ASP A 357 16.15 29.30 -35.11
CA ASP A 357 16.37 27.89 -35.47
C ASP A 357 16.77 27.68 -36.94
N LYS A 358 16.42 28.64 -37.81
CA LYS A 358 16.72 28.63 -39.25
C LYS A 358 17.32 29.98 -39.67
N ILE A 359 18.28 29.98 -40.60
CA ILE A 359 18.92 31.21 -41.13
C ILE A 359 19.29 31.10 -42.61
N ASP A 360 19.20 32.20 -43.35
CA ASP A 360 19.54 32.32 -44.77
C ASP A 360 21.04 32.13 -45.07
N ASP A 361 21.35 31.70 -46.29
CA ASP A 361 22.73 31.42 -46.70
C ASP A 361 23.58 32.71 -46.84
N GLY A 362 24.26 33.07 -45.74
CA GLY A 362 25.14 34.24 -45.65
C GLY A 362 24.61 35.37 -44.76
N ALA A 363 23.45 35.19 -44.10
CA ALA A 363 22.93 36.16 -43.16
C ALA A 363 23.72 36.18 -41.83
N VAL A 364 23.74 37.35 -41.19
CA VAL A 364 24.32 37.55 -39.85
C VAL A 364 23.33 37.05 -38.81
N MET A 365 23.73 36.05 -38.01
CA MET A 365 22.92 35.50 -36.95
C MET A 365 23.03 36.36 -35.69
N GLN A 366 21.91 36.90 -35.22
CA GLN A 366 21.81 37.52 -33.90
C GLN A 366 21.06 36.60 -32.93
N GLY A 367 21.35 36.74 -31.64
CA GLY A 367 20.69 36.02 -30.57
C GLY A 367 21.24 36.44 -29.20
N LYS A 368 20.70 35.84 -28.14
CA LYS A 368 21.15 36.08 -26.76
C LYS A 368 21.40 34.77 -26.04
N VAL A 369 22.33 34.79 -25.09
CA VAL A 369 22.47 33.75 -24.07
C VAL A 369 22.09 34.36 -22.72
N LYS A 370 21.20 33.70 -21.98
CA LYS A 370 20.84 34.06 -20.61
C LYS A 370 21.45 33.07 -19.63
N ALA A 371 22.31 33.56 -18.74
CA ALA A 371 22.92 32.81 -17.66
C ALA A 371 22.18 33.05 -16.34
N THR A 372 21.76 31.98 -15.68
CA THR A 372 20.95 32.04 -14.45
C THR A 372 21.52 31.15 -13.36
N HIS A 373 21.48 31.60 -12.11
CA HIS A 373 21.67 30.76 -10.93
C HIS A 373 20.49 29.77 -10.74
N HIS A 374 20.65 28.76 -9.88
CA HIS A 374 19.62 27.74 -9.63
C HIS A 374 18.27 28.33 -9.12
N ASN A 375 18.30 29.49 -8.47
CA ASN A 375 17.12 30.27 -8.06
C ASN A 375 16.51 31.14 -9.20
N ASN A 376 16.94 30.93 -10.46
CA ASN A 376 16.63 31.71 -11.66
C ASN A 376 17.07 33.20 -11.66
N THR A 377 17.86 33.69 -10.69
CA THR A 377 18.42 35.07 -10.79
C THR A 377 19.54 35.14 -11.82
N GLY A 378 19.59 36.22 -12.61
CA GLY A 378 20.61 36.41 -13.64
C GLY A 378 22.04 36.50 -13.08
N ILE A 379 23.01 35.88 -13.77
CA ILE A 379 24.43 35.94 -13.40
C ILE A 379 25.06 37.16 -14.08
N ALA A 380 25.18 38.28 -13.37
CA ALA A 380 25.69 39.53 -13.94
C ALA A 380 27.22 39.56 -14.14
N HIS A 381 27.67 40.34 -15.13
CA HIS A 381 29.08 40.63 -15.43
C HIS A 381 29.99 39.40 -15.56
N ARG A 382 29.46 38.30 -16.09
CA ARG A 382 30.15 37.02 -16.24
C ARG A 382 30.49 36.76 -17.70
N THR A 383 31.70 36.26 -17.95
CA THR A 383 32.12 35.81 -19.28
C THR A 383 31.40 34.54 -19.69
N VAL A 384 30.70 34.58 -20.82
CA VAL A 384 30.08 33.43 -21.49
C VAL A 384 30.89 33.13 -22.75
N HIS A 385 31.38 31.91 -22.86
CA HIS A 385 32.09 31.41 -24.04
C HIS A 385 31.09 30.75 -24.98
N LEU A 386 30.96 31.30 -26.20
CA LEU A 386 30.09 30.79 -27.26
C LEU A 386 30.92 29.99 -28.26
N PHE A 387 30.60 28.72 -28.43
CA PHE A 387 31.28 27.76 -29.29
C PHE A 387 30.38 27.28 -30.44
N LYS A 388 31.02 26.72 -31.48
CA LYS A 388 30.45 26.04 -32.63
C LYS A 388 30.83 24.57 -32.63
N GLY A 389 29.88 23.70 -32.94
CA GLY A 389 30.07 22.25 -32.98
C GLY A 389 29.73 21.54 -31.66
N PRO A 390 29.72 20.19 -31.67
CA PRO A 390 29.35 19.40 -30.51
C PRO A 390 30.43 19.47 -29.42
N ARG A 391 30.03 19.19 -28.17
CA ARG A 391 30.84 19.32 -26.95
C ARG A 391 32.25 18.68 -26.97
N TRP A 392 32.46 17.64 -27.78
CA TRP A 392 33.75 16.95 -27.95
C TRP A 392 34.65 17.51 -29.06
N ASN A 393 34.17 18.49 -29.84
CA ASN A 393 34.92 19.18 -30.90
C ASN A 393 34.35 20.60 -31.09
N ALA A 394 34.45 21.40 -30.03
CA ALA A 394 33.84 22.72 -29.92
C ALA A 394 34.85 23.84 -30.26
N GLU A 395 34.58 24.60 -31.32
CA GLU A 395 35.37 25.72 -31.80
C GLU A 395 34.89 27.02 -31.15
N LEU A 396 35.76 27.73 -30.40
CA LEU A 396 35.37 28.99 -29.72
C LEU A 396 35.13 30.10 -30.75
N LEU A 397 33.94 30.69 -30.75
CA LEU A 397 33.56 31.79 -31.64
C LEU A 397 33.77 33.16 -30.98
N GLN A 398 33.16 33.36 -29.80
CA GLN A 398 33.04 34.66 -29.15
C GLN A 398 33.07 34.52 -27.62
N ASN A 399 33.64 35.52 -26.95
CA ASN A 399 33.54 35.72 -25.52
C ASN A 399 32.55 36.87 -25.29
N LEU A 400 31.42 36.58 -24.67
CA LEU A 400 30.37 37.55 -24.36
C LEU A 400 30.45 37.91 -22.87
N THR A 401 29.90 39.06 -22.48
CA THR A 401 29.74 39.43 -21.06
C THR A 401 28.27 39.66 -20.77
N THR A 402 27.77 39.09 -19.66
CA THR A 402 26.38 39.27 -19.26
C THR A 402 26.11 40.64 -18.62
N ASP A 403 24.92 41.18 -18.89
CA ASP A 403 24.37 42.37 -18.27
C ASP A 403 23.81 42.10 -16.85
N ALA A 404 23.15 43.10 -16.26
CA ALA A 404 22.54 42.98 -14.93
C ALA A 404 21.35 41.99 -14.86
N ALA A 405 20.75 41.62 -15.99
CA ALA A 405 19.69 40.60 -16.09
C ALA A 405 20.25 39.18 -16.36
N GLY A 406 21.58 39.05 -16.50
CA GLY A 406 22.25 37.81 -16.88
C GLY A 406 22.20 37.51 -18.38
N GLU A 407 21.82 38.48 -19.23
CA GLU A 407 21.73 38.32 -20.68
C GLU A 407 22.99 38.82 -21.39
N ALA A 408 23.41 38.10 -22.42
CA ALA A 408 24.57 38.42 -23.25
C ALA A 408 24.20 38.25 -24.73
N GLN A 409 24.13 39.36 -25.46
CA GLN A 409 23.80 39.34 -26.90
C GLN A 409 25.03 38.98 -27.74
N PHE A 410 24.82 38.21 -28.81
CA PHE A 410 25.85 37.87 -29.80
C PHE A 410 25.40 38.22 -31.22
N SER A 411 26.39 38.38 -32.10
CA SER A 411 26.20 38.59 -33.54
C SER A 411 27.29 37.84 -34.29
N LEU A 412 26.92 36.81 -35.05
CA LEU A 412 27.81 35.90 -35.76
C LEU A 412 27.63 36.04 -37.28
N ASP A 413 28.72 36.25 -38.01
CA ASP A 413 28.73 35.99 -39.45
C ASP A 413 28.65 34.46 -39.68
N THR A 414 27.66 34.00 -40.45
CA THR A 414 27.48 32.58 -40.77
C THR A 414 27.96 32.19 -42.16
N ALA A 415 28.43 33.14 -42.99
CA ALA A 415 29.03 32.86 -44.30
C ALA A 415 30.16 31.82 -44.27
N PRO A 416 31.08 31.76 -43.27
CA PRO A 416 32.10 30.70 -43.21
C PRO A 416 31.58 29.32 -42.74
N PHE A 417 30.31 29.19 -42.34
CA PHE A 417 29.78 27.95 -41.74
C PHE A 417 29.20 27.00 -42.81
N LYS A 418 29.78 25.80 -42.89
CA LYS A 418 29.44 24.79 -43.92
C LYS A 418 28.41 23.78 -43.41
N GLY A 419 27.16 23.97 -43.81
CA GLY A 419 26.03 23.12 -43.40
C GLY A 419 25.39 23.58 -42.10
N ASP A 420 24.45 22.78 -41.59
CA ASP A 420 23.81 23.00 -40.29
C ASP A 420 24.86 22.91 -39.17
N PHE A 421 24.67 23.69 -38.10
CA PHE A 421 25.62 23.80 -37.00
C PHE A 421 24.95 23.77 -35.63
N GLU A 422 25.71 23.39 -34.60
CA GLU A 422 25.30 23.52 -33.20
C GLU A 422 26.08 24.68 -32.57
N LEU A 423 25.37 25.56 -31.86
CA LEU A 423 25.96 26.53 -30.95
C LEU A 423 25.92 25.96 -29.52
N LEU A 424 26.98 26.20 -28.75
CA LEU A 424 27.16 25.72 -27.39
C LEU A 424 27.66 26.88 -26.52
N ALA A 425 26.94 27.26 -25.47
CA ALA A 425 27.31 28.35 -24.57
C ALA A 425 27.70 27.82 -23.18
N SER A 426 28.86 28.26 -22.67
CA SER A 426 29.47 27.73 -21.44
C SER A 426 30.17 28.82 -20.62
N LEU A 427 30.21 28.68 -19.29
CA LEU A 427 31.04 29.53 -18.41
C LEU A 427 32.47 28.99 -18.21
N SER A 428 32.78 27.85 -18.83
CA SER A 428 34.11 27.23 -18.86
C SER A 428 34.64 27.18 -20.29
N THR A 429 35.92 27.48 -20.47
CA THR A 429 36.65 27.30 -21.74
C THR A 429 36.89 25.82 -22.05
N ASP A 430 37.13 24.99 -21.03
CA ASP A 430 37.08 23.54 -21.18
C ASP A 430 35.63 23.07 -21.06
N VAL A 431 35.09 22.60 -22.19
CA VAL A 431 33.76 22.01 -22.29
C VAL A 431 33.83 20.49 -22.53
N SER A 432 35.04 19.98 -22.79
CA SER A 432 35.31 18.64 -23.35
C SER A 432 35.74 17.62 -22.30
N SER A 433 36.30 18.05 -21.16
CA SER A 433 36.62 17.15 -20.06
C SER A 433 35.37 16.54 -19.42
N TYR A 434 35.53 15.33 -18.91
CA TYR A 434 34.46 14.64 -18.21
C TYR A 434 34.33 15.22 -16.79
N ARG A 435 33.17 15.77 -16.45
CA ARG A 435 32.90 16.34 -15.12
C ARG A 435 33.19 15.28 -14.03
N PRO A 436 34.06 15.53 -13.04
CA PRO A 436 34.27 14.60 -11.95
C PRO A 436 32.99 14.39 -11.13
N TYR A 437 32.85 13.22 -10.52
CA TYR A 437 31.67 12.90 -9.71
C TYR A 437 31.55 13.86 -8.51
N ARG A 438 30.35 14.46 -8.33
CA ARG A 438 30.00 15.40 -7.25
C ARG A 438 30.85 16.67 -7.16
N THR A 439 31.28 17.22 -8.30
CA THR A 439 31.77 18.61 -8.36
C THR A 439 30.62 19.57 -8.71
N PRO A 440 30.48 20.73 -8.04
CA PRO A 440 29.52 21.76 -8.44
C PRO A 440 29.81 22.30 -9.85
N TYR A 441 28.78 22.55 -10.65
CA TYR A 441 28.91 23.01 -12.04
C TYR A 441 27.82 23.99 -12.46
N TYR A 442 28.06 24.69 -13.58
CA TYR A 442 27.00 25.38 -14.33
C TYR A 442 26.70 24.61 -15.61
N ASP A 443 25.43 24.57 -16.02
CA ASP A 443 25.02 23.88 -17.24
C ASP A 443 25.09 24.76 -18.49
N SER A 444 25.66 24.15 -19.52
CA SER A 444 25.90 24.74 -20.84
C SER A 444 24.64 24.65 -21.70
N ALA A 445 24.21 25.76 -22.28
CA ALA A 445 23.15 25.76 -23.28
C ALA A 445 23.67 25.17 -24.60
N SER A 446 22.84 24.45 -25.35
CA SER A 446 23.11 24.23 -26.77
C SER A 446 21.86 24.44 -27.64
N LYS A 447 22.09 24.82 -28.90
CA LYS A 447 21.06 25.19 -29.89
C LYS A 447 21.54 24.73 -31.26
N SER A 448 20.77 23.87 -31.93
CA SER A 448 21.02 23.54 -33.33
C SER A 448 20.39 24.62 -34.23
N VAL A 449 21.08 24.94 -35.33
CA VAL A 449 20.68 25.96 -36.31
C VAL A 449 20.82 25.36 -37.70
N SER A 450 19.74 25.34 -38.47
CA SER A 450 19.74 24.85 -39.86
C SER A 450 19.85 25.99 -40.86
N ARG A 451 20.55 25.75 -41.97
CA ARG A 451 20.73 26.75 -43.03
C ARG A 451 19.65 26.60 -44.11
N LEU A 452 18.88 27.66 -44.35
CA LEU A 452 17.94 27.75 -45.46
C LEU A 452 18.70 27.70 -46.78
N ARG A 453 18.25 26.84 -47.70
CA ARG A 453 18.89 26.61 -49.00
C ARG A 453 17.83 26.49 -50.09
N PRO A 454 18.11 26.94 -51.33
CA PRO A 454 17.27 26.60 -52.48
C PRO A 454 17.17 25.09 -52.65
N ALA A 455 15.97 24.60 -52.98
CA ALA A 455 15.76 23.20 -53.29
C ALA A 455 16.64 22.77 -54.49
N SER A 456 17.28 21.62 -54.38
CA SER A 456 18.05 21.00 -55.44
C SER A 456 17.65 19.52 -55.57
N PRO A 457 17.85 18.86 -56.72
CA PRO A 457 17.49 17.45 -56.90
C PRO A 457 18.16 16.45 -55.95
N HIS A 458 19.05 16.91 -55.05
CA HIS A 458 19.83 16.10 -54.12
C HIS A 458 19.78 16.61 -52.67
N THR A 459 18.88 17.55 -52.33
CA THR A 459 18.71 18.10 -50.97
C THR A 459 17.24 18.21 -50.62
N ALA A 460 16.82 17.47 -49.59
CA ALA A 460 15.46 17.53 -49.06
C ALA A 460 15.11 18.92 -48.49
N SER A 461 13.81 19.17 -48.41
CA SER A 461 13.14 20.22 -47.65
C SER A 461 13.48 20.19 -46.15
N SER A 462 12.98 21.17 -45.42
CA SER A 462 13.10 21.23 -43.94
C SER A 462 11.75 21.56 -43.29
N SER A 463 10.68 21.03 -43.87
CA SER A 463 9.31 21.33 -43.46
C SER A 463 8.99 20.67 -42.11
N SER A 464 8.30 21.38 -41.21
CA SER A 464 8.10 20.95 -39.82
C SER A 464 6.73 21.31 -39.26
N LEU A 465 6.24 20.49 -38.32
CA LEU A 465 5.06 20.74 -37.49
C LEU A 465 5.48 20.81 -36.01
N GLU A 466 4.80 21.61 -35.21
CA GLU A 466 5.04 21.75 -33.76
C GLU A 466 3.69 21.83 -33.02
N ILE A 467 3.38 20.84 -32.17
CA ILE A 467 2.19 20.86 -31.31
C ILE A 467 2.52 21.66 -30.05
N LYS A 468 1.83 22.77 -29.76
CA LYS A 468 2.14 23.61 -28.59
C LYS A 468 1.97 22.85 -27.26
N PRO A 469 2.83 23.11 -26.25
CA PRO A 469 2.70 22.50 -24.93
C PRO A 469 1.56 23.12 -24.14
N ILE A 470 1.01 22.36 -23.20
CA ILE A 470 0.09 22.80 -22.15
C ILE A 470 0.67 22.23 -20.85
N GLU A 471 0.90 23.08 -19.84
CA GLU A 471 1.56 22.66 -18.59
C GLU A 471 0.60 21.97 -17.61
N ASP A 472 -0.64 22.45 -17.52
CA ASP A 472 -1.69 21.89 -16.67
C ASP A 472 -2.35 20.64 -17.30
N PRO A 473 -2.81 19.67 -16.48
CA PRO A 473 -3.58 18.53 -16.98
C PRO A 473 -4.90 18.96 -17.62
N LEU A 474 -5.27 18.34 -18.74
CA LEU A 474 -6.52 18.65 -19.45
C LEU A 474 -7.72 18.26 -18.59
N GLN A 475 -8.58 19.23 -18.26
CA GLN A 475 -9.73 19.04 -17.37
C GLN A 475 -10.84 18.22 -18.04
N CYS A 476 -11.51 17.37 -17.27
CA CYS A 476 -12.58 16.52 -17.79
C CYS A 476 -13.87 17.30 -18.06
N ASP A 477 -14.65 16.78 -19.02
CA ASP A 477 -15.96 17.27 -19.44
C ASP A 477 -15.95 18.74 -19.90
N LYS A 478 -14.79 19.18 -20.42
CA LYS A 478 -14.54 20.48 -21.04
C LYS A 478 -13.86 20.33 -22.40
N ASP A 479 -14.11 21.30 -23.27
CA ASP A 479 -13.40 21.45 -24.53
C ASP A 479 -12.07 22.19 -24.31
N THR A 480 -10.97 21.66 -24.87
CA THR A 480 -9.65 22.31 -24.84
C THR A 480 -9.12 22.51 -26.26
N THR A 481 -8.69 23.74 -26.57
CA THR A 481 -8.08 24.10 -27.85
C THR A 481 -6.66 23.54 -27.95
N ILE A 482 -6.41 22.60 -28.86
CA ILE A 482 -5.06 22.16 -29.22
C ILE A 482 -4.56 22.96 -30.42
N THR A 483 -3.36 23.54 -30.33
CA THR A 483 -2.77 24.38 -31.38
C THR A 483 -1.54 23.71 -32.00
N ILE A 484 -1.51 23.68 -33.33
CA ILE A 484 -0.44 23.12 -34.16
C ILE A 484 0.14 24.25 -34.99
N LYS A 485 1.43 24.53 -34.82
CA LYS A 485 2.19 25.47 -35.63
C LYS A 485 2.83 24.72 -36.79
N TYR A 486 2.75 25.27 -38.00
CA TYR A 486 3.34 24.71 -39.21
C TYR A 486 4.44 25.62 -39.75
N THR A 487 5.45 25.04 -40.41
CA THR A 487 6.52 25.78 -41.10
C THR A 487 6.99 24.96 -42.30
N PHE A 488 6.48 25.27 -43.48
CA PHE A 488 6.86 24.65 -44.74
C PHE A 488 8.02 25.44 -45.37
N THR A 489 8.97 24.77 -46.02
CA THR A 489 10.24 25.40 -46.44
C THR A 489 10.75 24.84 -47.76
N GLY A 490 10.74 25.67 -48.81
CA GLY A 490 11.18 25.28 -50.16
C GLY A 490 10.18 24.46 -50.98
N GLU A 491 8.94 24.32 -50.49
CA GLU A 491 7.86 23.58 -51.14
C GLU A 491 7.22 24.36 -52.30
N THR A 492 6.69 23.64 -53.29
CA THR A 492 5.88 24.20 -54.38
C THR A 492 4.47 23.60 -54.39
N PHE A 493 3.48 24.37 -53.95
CA PHE A 493 2.11 23.91 -53.79
C PHE A 493 1.27 24.11 -55.05
N HIS A 494 0.31 23.21 -55.26
CA HIS A 494 -0.68 23.30 -56.34
C HIS A 494 -2.02 23.92 -55.90
N SER A 495 -2.14 24.26 -54.61
CA SER A 495 -3.34 24.76 -53.95
C SER A 495 -2.99 25.85 -52.92
N ASP A 496 -3.92 26.78 -52.68
CA ASP A 496 -3.77 27.85 -51.68
C ASP A 496 -3.80 27.36 -50.22
N SER A 497 -4.13 26.09 -50.01
CA SER A 497 -4.25 25.43 -48.71
C SER A 497 -3.70 24.00 -48.73
N VAL A 498 -3.27 23.52 -47.56
CA VAL A 498 -2.81 22.14 -47.33
C VAL A 498 -3.51 21.56 -46.10
N ASP A 499 -3.99 20.32 -46.20
CA ASP A 499 -4.67 19.63 -45.11
C ASP A 499 -3.67 19.11 -44.06
N VAL A 500 -3.79 19.60 -42.82
CA VAL A 500 -3.09 19.09 -41.64
C VAL A 500 -4.03 18.16 -40.88
N ILE A 501 -3.73 16.86 -40.89
CA ILE A 501 -4.56 15.80 -40.31
C ILE A 501 -4.12 15.57 -38.86
N TYR A 502 -5.08 15.45 -37.94
CA TYR A 502 -4.83 15.19 -36.52
C TYR A 502 -5.57 13.95 -36.01
N MET A 503 -4.92 13.23 -35.09
CA MET A 503 -5.46 12.05 -34.42
C MET A 503 -5.13 12.12 -32.93
N VAL A 504 -6.12 11.77 -32.10
CA VAL A 504 -5.98 11.71 -30.64
C VAL A 504 -6.20 10.27 -30.19
N LEU A 505 -5.25 9.73 -29.44
CA LEU A 505 -5.27 8.39 -28.90
C LEU A 505 -5.33 8.41 -27.37
N SER A 506 -6.04 7.45 -26.78
CA SER A 506 -5.96 7.12 -25.36
C SER A 506 -6.07 5.60 -25.16
N LYS A 507 -5.42 5.08 -24.11
CA LYS A 507 -5.31 3.63 -23.79
C LYS A 507 -4.86 2.75 -24.98
N GLY A 508 -4.14 3.33 -25.94
CA GLY A 508 -3.68 2.68 -27.19
C GLY A 508 -4.72 2.61 -28.33
N GLN A 509 -5.84 3.33 -28.27
CA GLN A 509 -6.89 3.34 -29.30
C GLN A 509 -7.19 4.77 -29.79
N ILE A 510 -7.62 4.92 -31.04
CA ILE A 510 -7.97 6.22 -31.65
C ILE A 510 -9.33 6.70 -31.11
N VAL A 511 -9.33 7.75 -30.29
CA VAL A 511 -10.56 8.30 -29.68
C VAL A 511 -11.19 9.39 -30.55
N HIS A 512 -10.38 10.32 -31.08
CA HIS A 512 -10.82 11.47 -31.87
C HIS A 512 -9.89 11.70 -33.08
N HIS A 513 -10.41 12.32 -34.15
CA HIS A 513 -9.69 12.55 -35.41
C HIS A 513 -10.32 13.71 -36.19
N GLY A 514 -9.56 14.31 -37.10
CA GLY A 514 -10.05 15.30 -38.06
C GLY A 514 -8.91 15.88 -38.89
N PHE A 515 -9.18 16.97 -39.61
CA PHE A 515 -8.15 17.75 -40.32
C PHE A 515 -8.49 19.25 -40.28
N THR A 516 -7.49 20.08 -40.54
CA THR A 516 -7.59 21.55 -40.63
C THR A 516 -6.75 22.06 -41.79
N GLN A 517 -7.25 23.06 -42.51
CA GLN A 517 -6.52 23.66 -43.63
C GLN A 517 -5.53 24.72 -43.15
N ALA A 518 -4.24 24.45 -43.38
CA ALA A 518 -3.17 25.44 -43.30
C ALA A 518 -3.24 26.34 -44.55
N SER A 519 -3.25 27.66 -44.36
CA SER A 519 -3.19 28.61 -45.48
C SER A 519 -1.74 28.77 -45.97
N VAL A 520 -1.57 28.78 -47.29
CA VAL A 520 -0.25 28.79 -47.96
C VAL A 520 -0.15 29.90 -49.02
N VAL A 521 -1.00 30.93 -48.87
CA VAL A 521 -1.09 32.07 -49.79
C VAL A 521 0.11 33.01 -49.66
N GLY A 522 1.12 32.84 -50.53
CA GLY A 522 2.20 33.82 -50.70
C GLY A 522 3.44 33.29 -51.40
N SER A 523 4.07 34.10 -52.25
CA SER A 523 5.33 33.76 -52.93
C SER A 523 6.55 33.96 -52.00
N GLN A 524 6.58 33.22 -50.88
CA GLN A 524 7.67 33.24 -49.89
C GLN A 524 8.36 31.88 -49.83
N GLN A 525 9.69 31.86 -49.61
CA GLN A 525 10.47 30.60 -49.54
C GLN A 525 10.20 29.78 -48.27
N VAL A 526 9.63 30.42 -47.25
CA VAL A 526 9.18 29.82 -45.99
C VAL A 526 7.76 30.30 -45.75
N VAL A 527 6.84 29.37 -45.50
CA VAL A 527 5.47 29.67 -45.07
C VAL A 527 5.28 29.12 -43.67
N SER A 528 4.80 29.93 -42.73
CA SER A 528 4.49 29.51 -41.38
C SER A 528 3.19 30.12 -40.86
N GLY A 529 2.54 29.40 -39.95
CA GLY A 529 1.27 29.80 -39.37
C GLY A 529 0.83 28.82 -38.29
N GLU A 530 -0.40 28.97 -37.81
CA GLU A 530 -0.98 28.11 -36.78
C GLU A 530 -2.39 27.68 -37.16
N VAL A 531 -2.70 26.40 -36.91
CA VAL A 531 -4.04 25.82 -36.99
C VAL A 531 -4.42 25.25 -35.62
N SER A 532 -5.71 25.13 -35.33
CA SER A 532 -6.17 24.60 -34.04
C SER A 532 -7.48 23.82 -34.16
N PHE A 533 -7.71 22.91 -33.22
CA PHE A 533 -8.94 22.13 -33.10
C PHE A 533 -9.40 22.04 -31.64
N GLN A 534 -10.69 21.81 -31.42
CA GLN A 534 -11.27 21.60 -30.09
C GLN A 534 -11.30 20.13 -29.72
N LEU A 535 -10.85 19.79 -28.52
CA LEU A 535 -10.87 18.43 -27.98
C LEU A 535 -11.74 18.37 -26.71
N SER A 536 -12.91 17.75 -26.82
CA SER A 536 -13.77 17.42 -25.66
C SER A 536 -13.17 16.27 -24.85
N VAL A 537 -12.58 16.56 -23.70
CA VAL A 537 -11.90 15.56 -22.86
C VAL A 537 -12.94 14.79 -22.03
N ARG A 538 -13.02 13.48 -22.22
CA ARG A 538 -13.98 12.59 -21.52
C ARG A 538 -13.28 11.69 -20.49
N PRO A 539 -13.95 11.24 -19.41
CA PRO A 539 -13.34 10.38 -18.39
C PRO A 539 -12.69 9.09 -18.93
N GLN A 540 -13.18 8.53 -20.03
CA GLN A 540 -12.61 7.33 -20.66
C GLN A 540 -11.25 7.59 -21.31
N MET A 541 -10.87 8.85 -21.53
CA MET A 541 -9.57 9.26 -22.06
C MET A 541 -8.47 9.36 -21.00
N ALA A 542 -8.82 9.26 -19.71
CA ALA A 542 -7.86 9.38 -18.62
C ALA A 542 -6.99 8.10 -18.47
N PRO A 543 -5.73 8.22 -17.98
CA PRO A 543 -5.10 9.42 -17.38
C PRO A 543 -4.32 10.31 -18.36
N SER A 544 -4.21 9.94 -19.65
CA SER A 544 -3.46 10.72 -20.63
C SER A 544 -3.95 10.51 -22.06
N VAL A 545 -3.77 11.55 -22.88
CA VAL A 545 -4.03 11.53 -24.33
C VAL A 545 -2.73 11.78 -25.09
N LYS A 546 -2.52 11.02 -26.15
CA LYS A 546 -1.45 11.26 -27.12
C LYS A 546 -2.06 11.91 -28.35
N VAL A 547 -1.60 13.10 -28.73
CA VAL A 547 -2.03 13.81 -29.94
C VAL A 547 -0.93 13.68 -30.99
N MET A 548 -1.32 13.31 -32.21
CA MET A 548 -0.45 13.29 -33.39
C MET A 548 -1.04 14.21 -34.45
N ALA A 549 -0.17 14.98 -35.12
CA ALA A 549 -0.49 15.76 -36.31
C ALA A 549 0.43 15.33 -37.45
N TYR A 550 -0.09 15.21 -38.67
CA TYR A 550 0.72 14.97 -39.86
C TYR A 550 0.19 15.73 -41.08
N CYS A 551 1.08 15.93 -42.04
CA CYS A 551 0.86 16.68 -43.27
C CYS A 551 1.60 15.95 -44.40
N VAL A 552 0.96 15.80 -45.57
CA VAL A 552 1.60 15.25 -46.76
C VAL A 552 1.95 16.40 -47.68
N LEU A 553 3.24 16.57 -47.97
CA LEU A 553 3.78 17.60 -48.85
C LEU A 553 4.21 16.94 -50.18
N PRO A 554 4.43 17.73 -51.26
CA PRO A 554 4.96 17.20 -52.52
C PRO A 554 6.36 16.56 -52.38
N SER A 555 7.10 16.94 -51.34
CA SER A 555 8.46 16.48 -51.02
C SER A 555 8.51 15.26 -50.09
N GLU A 556 7.74 15.30 -48.98
CA GLU A 556 7.86 14.40 -47.84
C GLU A 556 6.58 14.35 -46.99
N VAL A 557 6.48 13.38 -46.09
CA VAL A 557 5.42 13.35 -45.05
C VAL A 557 6.01 13.89 -43.76
N VAL A 558 5.47 14.99 -43.25
CA VAL A 558 5.87 15.60 -41.98
C VAL A 558 4.88 15.16 -40.89
N ALA A 559 5.38 14.74 -39.73
CA ALA A 559 4.56 14.34 -38.60
C ALA A 559 5.18 14.76 -37.26
N GLU A 560 4.34 15.03 -36.27
CA GLU A 560 4.73 15.38 -34.89
C GLU A 560 3.73 14.75 -33.90
N SER A 561 4.17 14.45 -32.67
CA SER A 561 3.33 13.88 -31.61
C SER A 561 3.69 14.39 -30.21
N ARG A 562 2.68 14.76 -29.42
CA ARG A 562 2.83 15.20 -28.03
C ARG A 562 1.82 14.50 -27.12
N THR A 563 2.28 14.08 -25.95
CA THR A 563 1.44 13.49 -24.90
C THR A 563 1.04 14.57 -23.91
N PHE A 564 -0.24 14.60 -23.53
CA PHE A 564 -0.80 15.47 -22.50
C PHE A 564 -1.40 14.59 -21.38
N SER A 565 -1.19 14.95 -20.11
CA SER A 565 -1.94 14.33 -19.01
C SER A 565 -3.35 14.89 -18.98
N THR A 566 -4.33 14.08 -18.61
CA THR A 566 -5.66 14.57 -18.24
C THR A 566 -5.78 14.64 -16.72
N GLU A 567 -6.84 15.28 -16.25
CA GLU A 567 -7.39 15.05 -14.94
C GLU A 567 -7.72 13.55 -14.73
N LYS A 568 -7.43 13.01 -13.53
CA LYS A 568 -7.77 11.62 -13.15
C LYS A 568 -9.23 11.52 -12.65
N CYS A 569 -10.17 11.81 -13.54
CA CYS A 569 -11.60 11.87 -13.25
C CYS A 569 -12.33 10.53 -13.54
N PHE A 570 -13.55 10.36 -13.01
CA PHE A 570 -14.38 9.17 -13.21
C PHE A 570 -15.73 9.49 -13.90
N THR A 571 -16.39 8.43 -14.41
CA THR A 571 -17.71 8.52 -15.08
C THR A 571 -18.83 8.80 -14.07
N ASN A 572 -18.85 8.10 -12.94
CA ASN A 572 -19.79 8.38 -11.85
C ASN A 572 -19.26 9.57 -11.04
N LYS A 573 -19.97 10.71 -11.10
CA LYS A 573 -19.62 11.90 -10.31
C LYS A 573 -20.16 11.73 -8.91
N VAL A 574 -19.28 11.61 -7.92
CA VAL A 574 -19.65 11.46 -6.51
C VAL A 574 -19.24 12.71 -5.76
N SER A 575 -20.15 13.25 -4.95
CA SER A 575 -19.82 14.29 -3.97
C SER A 575 -20.43 13.97 -2.61
N VAL A 576 -19.73 14.39 -1.57
CA VAL A 576 -20.06 14.15 -0.17
C VAL A 576 -19.85 15.44 0.61
N GLN A 577 -20.80 15.84 1.45
CA GLN A 577 -20.70 17.04 2.27
C GLN A 577 -21.34 16.82 3.65
N PHE A 578 -20.69 17.32 4.71
CA PHE A 578 -21.32 17.39 6.04
C PHE A 578 -22.19 18.64 6.15
N SER A 579 -23.40 18.48 6.69
CA SER A 579 -24.27 19.59 7.05
C SER A 579 -24.64 19.47 8.54
N PRO A 580 -24.07 20.32 9.42
CA PRO A 580 -23.07 21.37 9.17
C PRO A 580 -21.61 20.84 8.99
N PRO A 581 -20.70 21.62 8.35
CA PRO A 581 -19.29 21.25 8.15
C PRO A 581 -18.38 21.51 9.36
N LYS A 582 -18.92 22.09 10.44
CA LYS A 582 -18.31 22.18 11.77
C LYS A 582 -19.39 21.86 12.79
N ALA A 583 -19.04 21.10 13.83
CA ALA A 583 -20.00 20.64 14.83
C ALA A 583 -19.38 20.63 16.24
N VAL A 584 -20.23 20.52 17.26
CA VAL A 584 -19.83 20.25 18.65
C VAL A 584 -19.99 18.76 19.01
N PRO A 585 -19.27 18.26 20.03
CA PRO A 585 -19.50 16.93 20.61
C PRO A 585 -20.98 16.60 20.85
N GLY A 586 -21.43 15.44 20.40
CA GLY A 586 -22.82 14.96 20.56
C GLY A 586 -23.87 15.62 19.65
N GLU A 587 -23.49 16.54 18.77
CA GLU A 587 -24.42 17.20 17.84
C GLU A 587 -24.99 16.20 16.81
N LYS A 588 -26.25 16.42 16.39
CA LYS A 588 -26.85 15.69 15.26
C LYS A 588 -26.43 16.36 13.96
N SER A 589 -25.79 15.61 13.08
CA SER A 589 -25.31 16.07 11.77
C SER A 589 -25.86 15.17 10.66
N SER A 590 -25.68 15.58 9.42
CA SER A 590 -26.06 14.78 8.25
C SER A 590 -24.92 14.73 7.25
N LEU A 591 -24.69 13.55 6.67
CA LEU A 591 -23.82 13.39 5.51
C LEU A 591 -24.69 13.39 4.25
N GLN A 592 -24.59 14.45 3.46
CA GLN A 592 -25.22 14.55 2.15
C GLN A 592 -24.33 13.83 1.14
N LEU A 593 -24.90 12.87 0.42
CA LEU A 593 -24.21 12.03 -0.56
C LEU A 593 -24.96 12.12 -1.90
N SER A 594 -24.25 12.53 -2.94
CA SER A 594 -24.78 12.68 -4.30
C SER A 594 -23.96 11.84 -5.27
N ALA A 595 -24.63 11.00 -6.06
CA ALA A 595 -24.04 10.14 -7.09
C ALA A 595 -25.08 9.75 -8.16
N GLN A 596 -24.70 8.91 -9.13
CA GLN A 596 -25.67 8.37 -10.09
C GLN A 596 -26.77 7.54 -9.38
N PRO A 597 -28.06 7.67 -9.77
CA PRO A 597 -29.16 6.90 -9.19
C PRO A 597 -28.91 5.38 -9.16
N GLY A 598 -29.28 4.73 -8.07
CA GLY A 598 -29.06 3.29 -7.85
C GLY A 598 -27.61 2.90 -7.57
N SER A 599 -26.70 3.87 -7.32
CA SER A 599 -25.33 3.56 -6.88
C SER A 599 -25.30 2.95 -5.48
N LEU A 600 -24.44 1.95 -5.28
CA LEU A 600 -24.03 1.49 -3.95
C LEU A 600 -22.71 2.16 -3.56
N CYS A 601 -22.70 2.86 -2.43
CA CYS A 601 -21.56 3.64 -1.97
C CYS A 601 -20.96 3.08 -0.68
N GLY A 602 -19.63 2.91 -0.67
CA GLY A 602 -18.86 2.58 0.52
C GLY A 602 -18.39 3.86 1.21
N LEU A 603 -18.80 4.05 2.47
CA LEU A 603 -18.47 5.22 3.28
C LEU A 603 -17.43 4.87 4.35
N SER A 604 -16.51 5.79 4.63
CA SER A 604 -15.56 5.72 5.74
C SER A 604 -15.37 7.12 6.34
N ALA A 605 -15.21 7.20 7.65
CA ALA A 605 -14.77 8.42 8.34
C ALA A 605 -13.85 8.07 9.51
N VAL A 606 -12.65 8.65 9.52
CA VAL A 606 -11.55 8.29 10.43
C VAL A 606 -11.01 9.56 11.10
N ASP A 607 -10.57 9.44 12.35
CA ASP A 607 -9.90 10.54 13.08
C ASP A 607 -8.58 10.88 12.38
N GLN A 608 -8.36 12.17 12.07
CA GLN A 608 -7.10 12.68 11.49
C GLN A 608 -5.86 12.11 12.19
N SER A 609 -5.92 11.94 13.52
CA SER A 609 -4.89 11.33 14.38
C SER A 609 -4.27 10.05 13.80
N ILE A 610 -5.08 9.20 13.17
CA ILE A 610 -4.67 7.94 12.53
C ILE A 610 -3.82 8.19 11.29
N PHE A 611 -4.20 9.15 10.44
CA PHE A 611 -3.43 9.49 9.24
C PHE A 611 -2.12 10.20 9.54
N ILE A 612 -1.95 10.78 10.73
CA ILE A 612 -0.64 11.27 11.18
C ILE A 612 0.25 10.13 11.71
N LEU A 613 -0.31 8.97 12.11
CA LEU A 613 0.48 7.80 12.52
C LEU A 613 1.02 7.00 11.32
N GLU A 614 0.26 6.91 10.23
CA GLU A 614 0.71 6.35 8.94
C GLU A 614 0.23 7.25 7.77
N PRO A 615 1.02 8.30 7.42
CA PRO A 615 0.66 9.22 6.34
C PRO A 615 0.79 8.57 4.94
N GLY A 616 0.06 9.12 3.97
CA GLY A 616 0.12 8.66 2.58
C GLY A 616 -0.51 7.28 2.33
N LYS A 617 -1.57 6.94 3.07
CA LYS A 617 -2.33 5.69 2.98
C LYS A 617 -3.83 5.90 2.78
N ARG A 618 -4.20 6.90 1.97
CA ARG A 618 -5.58 7.29 1.68
C ARG A 618 -5.95 6.94 0.25
N LEU A 619 -7.16 6.42 0.05
CA LEU A 619 -7.68 6.05 -1.26
C LEU A 619 -7.87 7.30 -2.14
N HIS A 620 -6.84 7.63 -2.91
CA HIS A 620 -6.84 8.74 -3.84
C HIS A 620 -7.09 8.26 -5.28
N ALA A 621 -7.63 9.14 -6.12
CA ALA A 621 -7.83 8.85 -7.54
C ALA A 621 -6.54 8.40 -8.24
N HIS A 622 -5.37 8.86 -7.79
CA HIS A 622 -4.10 8.41 -8.37
C HIS A 622 -3.89 6.90 -8.19
N GLU A 623 -4.04 6.38 -6.96
CA GLU A 623 -3.89 4.96 -6.65
C GLU A 623 -4.83 4.08 -7.50
N VAL A 624 -6.09 4.49 -7.65
CA VAL A 624 -7.09 3.76 -8.45
C VAL A 624 -6.70 3.70 -9.94
N PHE A 625 -6.20 4.80 -10.50
CA PHE A 625 -5.70 4.84 -11.87
C PHE A 625 -4.39 4.05 -12.06
N ASP A 626 -3.54 4.00 -11.05
CA ASP A 626 -2.23 3.33 -11.10
C ASP A 626 -2.35 1.79 -10.97
N LEU A 627 -3.57 1.27 -10.71
CA LEU A 627 -3.91 -0.16 -10.84
C LEU A 627 -4.07 -0.62 -12.30
N LEU A 628 -4.28 0.31 -13.24
CA LEU A 628 -4.39 -0.02 -14.66
C LEU A 628 -3.08 -0.66 -15.16
N PRO A 629 -3.12 -1.77 -15.91
CA PRO A 629 -1.91 -2.27 -16.57
C PRO A 629 -1.35 -1.21 -17.52
N PRO A 630 -0.02 -1.20 -17.78
CA PRO A 630 0.60 -0.18 -18.62
C PRO A 630 0.03 -0.23 -20.05
N MET A 631 -0.87 0.70 -20.36
CA MET A 631 -1.58 0.82 -21.65
C MET A 631 -0.69 1.40 -22.77
N ASP A 632 0.63 1.28 -22.63
CA ASP A 632 1.57 2.08 -23.40
C ASP A 632 1.83 1.50 -24.79
N SER A 633 2.15 2.40 -25.72
CA SER A 633 2.05 2.18 -27.16
C SER A 633 3.20 1.39 -27.79
N TYR A 634 3.83 0.47 -27.05
CA TYR A 634 4.98 -0.29 -27.53
C TYR A 634 4.59 -1.37 -28.53
N ILE A 635 5.02 -1.21 -29.78
CA ILE A 635 4.81 -2.21 -30.85
C ILE A 635 5.77 -3.38 -30.66
N GLY A 636 5.22 -4.53 -30.29
CA GLY A 636 5.95 -5.79 -30.12
C GLY A 636 6.69 -6.26 -31.38
N TYR A 637 7.75 -7.04 -31.18
CA TYR A 637 8.58 -7.58 -32.27
C TYR A 637 7.79 -8.57 -33.17
N ASP A 638 6.77 -9.23 -32.62
CA ASP A 638 5.80 -10.08 -33.30
C ASP A 638 4.99 -9.35 -34.38
N VAL A 639 4.69 -8.05 -34.15
CA VAL A 639 3.88 -7.21 -35.04
C VAL A 639 4.72 -6.31 -35.96
N ARG A 640 6.05 -6.35 -35.91
CA ARG A 640 6.93 -5.48 -36.71
C ARG A 640 7.00 -5.96 -38.17
N ASP A 641 6.78 -5.08 -39.14
CA ASP A 641 6.85 -5.47 -40.56
C ASP A 641 8.32 -5.66 -41.03
N PRO A 642 8.58 -6.57 -41.99
CA PRO A 642 9.92 -6.80 -42.51
C PRO A 642 10.37 -5.65 -43.42
N VAL A 643 11.48 -5.00 -43.08
CA VAL A 643 12.08 -3.90 -43.87
C VAL A 643 13.02 -4.47 -44.94
N GLY A 644 12.81 -4.09 -46.20
CA GLY A 644 13.71 -4.43 -47.30
C GLY A 644 14.87 -3.43 -47.41
N CYS A 645 16.08 -3.94 -47.67
CA CYS A 645 17.29 -3.11 -47.76
C CYS A 645 17.44 -2.47 -49.15
N LEU A 646 17.93 -1.23 -49.20
CA LEU A 646 18.11 -0.48 -50.45
C LEU A 646 19.42 -0.89 -51.15
N GLU A 647 19.34 -1.34 -52.41
CA GLU A 647 20.52 -1.56 -53.24
C GLU A 647 21.16 -0.25 -53.70
N VAL A 648 22.47 -0.09 -53.50
CA VAL A 648 23.19 1.17 -53.84
C VAL A 648 24.30 0.97 -54.88
N ARG A 649 24.27 1.80 -55.94
CA ARG A 649 25.29 1.84 -57.00
C ARG A 649 26.46 2.78 -56.62
N PRO A 650 27.69 2.52 -57.09
CA PRO A 650 28.87 3.25 -56.64
C PRO A 650 28.98 4.67 -57.22
N ARG A 651 29.17 5.66 -56.34
CA ARG A 651 29.85 6.94 -56.63
C ARG A 651 30.99 7.16 -55.62
N ARG A 652 31.86 8.15 -55.89
CA ARG A 652 33.19 8.28 -55.26
C ARG A 652 33.17 8.19 -53.72
N SER A 653 34.13 7.43 -53.19
CA SER A 653 34.34 7.24 -51.76
C SER A 653 34.56 8.55 -51.00
N SER A 654 33.70 8.77 -50.00
CA SER A 654 34.04 9.45 -48.75
C SER A 654 33.48 8.56 -47.64
N PRO A 655 34.24 8.24 -46.58
CA PRO A 655 33.68 7.49 -45.45
C PRO A 655 32.61 8.36 -44.77
N PRO A 656 31.40 7.83 -44.50
CA PRO A 656 30.37 8.60 -43.82
C PRO A 656 30.76 8.81 -42.36
N TYR A 657 31.44 9.92 -42.08
CA TYR A 657 31.61 10.45 -40.74
C TYR A 657 30.24 10.98 -40.28
N PHE A 658 29.39 10.09 -39.77
CA PHE A 658 28.03 10.43 -39.32
C PHE A 658 28.11 11.43 -38.16
N PRO A 659 27.68 12.70 -38.32
CA PRO A 659 27.52 13.59 -37.18
C PRO A 659 26.40 13.03 -36.30
N ARG A 660 26.61 13.01 -34.98
CA ARG A 660 25.57 12.64 -33.99
C ARG A 660 24.49 13.73 -33.85
N ARG A 661 23.75 13.99 -34.94
CA ARG A 661 22.39 14.58 -34.99
C ARG A 661 21.89 14.67 -36.44
N ARG A 662 21.19 13.64 -36.88
CA ARG A 662 19.73 13.77 -37.00
C ARG A 662 19.10 12.69 -36.12
N SER A 663 17.94 12.98 -35.57
CA SER A 663 17.06 11.94 -35.05
C SER A 663 16.48 11.20 -36.27
N ASP A 664 16.08 9.94 -36.12
CA ASP A 664 15.50 9.16 -37.23
C ASP A 664 14.05 9.58 -37.46
N ASP A 665 13.88 10.79 -38.01
CA ASP A 665 12.63 11.55 -38.10
C ASP A 665 11.84 11.24 -39.38
N GLY A 666 11.83 9.96 -39.79
CA GLY A 666 10.83 9.50 -40.75
C GLY A 666 9.46 9.45 -40.08
N ALA A 667 8.40 9.92 -40.73
CA ALA A 667 7.05 9.98 -40.17
C ALA A 667 6.57 8.67 -39.56
N LEU A 668 7.00 7.50 -40.09
CA LEU A 668 6.71 6.19 -39.52
C LEU A 668 7.14 6.04 -38.05
N ARG A 669 8.19 6.73 -37.60
CA ARG A 669 8.59 6.72 -36.18
C ARG A 669 7.59 7.43 -35.28
N VAL A 670 6.93 8.47 -35.78
CA VAL A 670 5.86 9.18 -35.06
C VAL A 670 4.62 8.27 -34.96
N PHE A 671 4.21 7.65 -36.08
CA PHE A 671 3.14 6.62 -36.06
C PHE A 671 3.46 5.50 -35.07
N THR A 672 4.66 4.92 -35.13
CA THR A 672 5.02 3.76 -34.28
C THR A 672 5.25 4.13 -32.81
N GLY A 673 5.72 5.33 -32.49
CA GLY A 673 5.76 5.84 -31.11
C GLY A 673 4.35 6.07 -30.52
N MET A 674 3.40 6.47 -31.37
CA MET A 674 1.97 6.53 -31.05
C MET A 674 1.31 5.15 -30.93
N GLY A 675 1.98 4.06 -31.32
CA GLY A 675 1.42 2.70 -31.36
C GLY A 675 0.55 2.43 -32.57
N LEU A 676 0.56 3.33 -33.55
CA LEU A 676 -0.05 3.15 -34.85
C LEU A 676 0.91 2.45 -35.81
N LYS A 677 0.33 1.71 -36.75
CA LYS A 677 1.00 1.31 -37.98
C LYS A 677 0.37 2.06 -39.15
N ALA A 678 1.13 2.24 -40.23
CA ALA A 678 0.68 2.95 -41.43
C ALA A 678 0.98 2.11 -42.67
N VAL A 679 -0.03 1.94 -43.53
CA VAL A 679 0.04 1.25 -44.82
C VAL A 679 -0.16 2.29 -45.91
N SER A 680 0.85 2.48 -46.75
CA SER A 680 0.90 3.59 -47.71
C SER A 680 1.79 3.26 -48.91
N ASN A 681 1.62 4.02 -50.00
CA ASN A 681 2.62 4.16 -51.08
C ASN A 681 3.60 5.32 -50.88
N LEU A 682 3.37 6.21 -49.91
CA LEU A 682 4.26 7.32 -49.55
C LEU A 682 5.56 6.83 -48.86
N VAL A 683 6.63 7.62 -48.98
CA VAL A 683 7.93 7.34 -48.37
C VAL A 683 7.94 7.78 -46.90
N LEU A 684 7.46 6.90 -46.01
CA LEU A 684 7.35 7.18 -44.56
C LEU A 684 8.64 6.89 -43.75
N GLN A 685 9.65 6.26 -44.35
CA GLN A 685 10.85 5.78 -43.65
C GLN A 685 12.10 5.83 -44.55
N THR A 686 13.25 6.23 -43.99
CA THR A 686 14.57 6.04 -44.60
C THR A 686 15.06 4.59 -44.40
N PRO A 687 15.67 3.91 -45.38
CA PRO A 687 16.06 2.50 -45.23
C PRO A 687 17.00 2.22 -44.04
N ASP A 688 16.60 1.29 -43.16
CA ASP A 688 17.40 0.86 -41.99
C ASP A 688 18.65 0.06 -42.38
N CYS A 689 18.69 -0.46 -43.60
CA CYS A 689 19.77 -1.27 -44.12
C CYS A 689 20.06 -0.99 -45.61
N LEU A 690 21.34 -1.04 -45.97
CA LEU A 690 21.82 -0.89 -47.34
C LEU A 690 22.37 -2.23 -47.85
N LEU A 691 22.02 -2.61 -49.08
CA LEU A 691 22.62 -3.74 -49.77
C LEU A 691 23.75 -3.24 -50.68
N TYR A 692 24.98 -3.67 -50.42
CA TYR A 692 26.16 -3.32 -51.22
C TYR A 692 27.00 -4.57 -51.50
N LYS A 693 27.14 -4.90 -52.80
CA LYS A 693 27.86 -6.11 -53.29
C LYS A 693 27.45 -7.42 -52.60
N GLY A 694 26.15 -7.59 -52.31
CA GLY A 694 25.62 -8.78 -51.65
C GLY A 694 25.87 -8.85 -50.14
N GLN A 695 26.43 -7.80 -49.53
CA GLN A 695 26.49 -7.66 -48.07
C GLN A 695 25.47 -6.63 -47.57
N THR A 696 24.81 -6.97 -46.47
CA THR A 696 23.79 -6.14 -45.83
C THR A 696 24.40 -5.32 -44.70
N TYR A 697 24.36 -3.99 -44.84
CA TYR A 697 24.86 -3.04 -43.85
C TYR A 697 23.67 -2.50 -43.05
N ASN A 698 23.43 -3.08 -41.87
CA ASN A 698 22.38 -2.66 -40.94
C ASN A 698 22.85 -1.48 -40.08
N LYS A 699 21.94 -0.55 -39.76
CA LYS A 699 22.15 0.42 -38.67
C LYS A 699 22.32 -0.32 -37.33
N GLY A 700 23.42 -0.04 -36.63
CA GLY A 700 23.79 -0.77 -35.41
C GLY A 700 22.90 -0.42 -34.20
N TYR A 701 22.01 -1.34 -33.82
CA TYR A 701 21.35 -1.33 -32.52
C TYR A 701 22.29 -1.87 -31.43
N HIS A 702 22.45 -1.14 -30.33
CA HIS A 702 22.96 -1.68 -29.06
C HIS A 702 21.81 -1.91 -28.08
N GLY A 703 21.99 -2.92 -27.21
CA GLY A 703 20.96 -3.41 -26.28
C GLY A 703 20.70 -2.52 -25.06
N PRO A 704 19.75 -2.94 -24.18
CA PRO A 704 19.15 -2.07 -23.17
C PRO A 704 20.03 -1.80 -21.95
N GLY A 705 20.08 -0.52 -21.54
CA GLY A 705 20.56 -0.09 -20.22
C GLY A 705 19.40 0.21 -19.27
N LEU A 706 19.60 0.03 -17.96
CA LEU A 706 18.56 0.17 -16.93
C LEU A 706 18.50 1.58 -16.30
N TYR A 707 17.40 1.81 -15.58
CA TYR A 707 17.14 2.85 -14.55
C TYR A 707 16.77 4.28 -14.99
N GLY A 708 15.92 4.89 -14.14
CA GLY A 708 15.93 6.34 -13.90
C GLY A 708 14.61 7.08 -14.17
N SER A 709 13.63 6.99 -13.27
CA SER A 709 12.47 7.89 -13.26
C SER A 709 12.48 8.79 -12.03
N MET A 710 12.83 10.06 -12.20
CA MET A 710 12.45 11.21 -11.36
C MET A 710 12.67 12.50 -12.15
N GLY A 711 11.73 13.45 -12.09
CA GLY A 711 11.87 14.77 -12.72
C GLY A 711 10.73 15.72 -12.36
N TYR A 712 11.07 16.89 -11.81
CA TYR A 712 10.24 18.04 -11.40
C TYR A 712 11.20 19.11 -10.80
N PRO A 713 10.82 20.40 -10.56
CA PRO A 713 9.67 21.19 -11.05
C PRO A 713 10.03 22.65 -11.51
N GLY A 714 9.02 23.47 -11.87
CA GLY A 714 9.02 24.94 -11.75
C GLY A 714 8.88 25.73 -13.07
N ALA A 715 7.92 26.66 -13.30
CA ALA A 715 7.36 27.80 -12.51
C ALA A 715 8.22 29.09 -12.55
N ALA A 716 7.71 30.35 -12.61
CA ALA A 716 6.36 30.95 -12.82
C ALA A 716 6.48 32.52 -12.89
N ARG A 717 5.39 33.29 -12.61
CA ARG A 717 5.30 34.73 -12.16
C ARG A 717 5.15 35.81 -13.27
N GLN A 718 4.58 37.03 -13.07
CA GLN A 718 3.82 37.79 -12.00
C GLN A 718 3.18 39.06 -12.69
N ALA A 719 2.37 40.01 -12.14
CA ALA A 719 1.60 40.27 -10.90
C ALA A 719 0.65 41.50 -11.13
N GLY A 720 -0.28 41.84 -10.20
CA GLY A 720 -0.99 43.14 -10.18
C GLY A 720 -2.14 43.27 -9.14
N GLU A 721 -2.29 44.44 -8.50
CA GLU A 721 -3.29 44.82 -7.46
C GLU A 721 -3.75 46.32 -7.69
N PRO A 722 -4.58 47.05 -6.88
CA PRO A 722 -5.26 46.74 -5.58
C PRO A 722 -6.71 47.28 -5.28
N GLY A 723 -7.48 46.57 -4.44
CA GLY A 723 -8.52 47.07 -3.47
C GLY A 723 -9.79 47.84 -3.94
N PRO A 724 -10.72 48.29 -3.02
CA PRO A 724 -11.03 47.79 -1.66
C PRO A 724 -12.55 47.77 -1.23
N SER A 725 -12.86 47.08 -0.12
CA SER A 725 -13.97 47.33 0.87
C SER A 725 -15.47 47.07 0.59
N GLY A 726 -16.21 46.62 1.62
CA GLY A 726 -17.71 46.59 1.69
C GLY A 726 -18.32 45.41 2.49
N GLY A 727 -19.00 45.66 3.63
CA GLY A 727 -19.64 44.62 4.48
C GLY A 727 -21.15 44.38 4.20
N ALA A 728 -22.02 43.85 5.09
CA ALA A 728 -21.90 43.26 6.43
C ALA A 728 -23.26 42.59 6.85
N ARG A 729 -23.25 41.76 7.92
CA ARG A 729 -24.42 41.13 8.62
C ARG A 729 -25.10 39.98 7.83
N GLY A 730 -25.84 39.05 8.46
CA GLY A 730 -26.23 38.89 9.87
C GLY A 730 -26.38 37.42 10.30
N ALA A 731 -26.79 37.17 11.55
CA ALA A 731 -26.70 35.85 12.20
C ALA A 731 -28.06 35.23 12.57
N GLY A 732 -28.07 33.92 12.86
CA GLY A 732 -29.19 33.20 13.47
C GLY A 732 -28.72 31.90 14.13
N GLY A 733 -29.00 31.72 15.43
CA GLY A 733 -28.87 30.44 16.14
C GLY A 733 -30.24 29.72 16.22
N ALA A 734 -30.48 28.77 17.13
CA ALA A 734 -29.61 28.26 18.20
C ALA A 734 -30.11 26.88 18.70
N GLY A 735 -29.25 26.14 19.41
CA GLY A 735 -29.61 25.01 20.28
C GLY A 735 -28.79 25.04 21.58
N GLU A 736 -29.17 24.25 22.57
CA GLU A 736 -28.50 24.20 23.89
C GLU A 736 -28.55 22.80 24.52
N GLY A 737 -27.50 22.46 25.24
CA GLY A 737 -27.37 21.25 26.05
C GLY A 737 -26.05 21.26 26.80
N VAL A 738 -26.02 20.74 28.03
CA VAL A 738 -24.77 20.47 28.77
C VAL A 738 -24.30 19.08 28.38
N THR A 739 -23.10 18.96 27.84
CA THR A 739 -22.55 17.71 27.28
C THR A 739 -21.60 17.02 28.27
N VAL A 740 -21.66 15.69 28.31
CA VAL A 740 -20.77 14.84 29.11
C VAL A 740 -20.10 13.85 28.17
N ARG A 741 -18.77 13.94 28.06
CA ARG A 741 -18.01 13.35 26.95
C ARG A 741 -17.44 11.98 27.32
N THR A 742 -17.85 10.96 26.57
CA THR A 742 -17.61 9.52 26.84
C THR A 742 -17.29 8.68 25.60
N VAL A 743 -17.74 9.06 24.40
CA VAL A 743 -17.66 8.26 23.17
C VAL A 743 -16.48 8.73 22.29
N PHE A 744 -15.37 7.99 22.35
CA PHE A 744 -14.11 8.32 21.67
C PHE A 744 -13.62 7.19 20.73
N PRO A 745 -14.22 7.02 19.54
CA PRO A 745 -13.80 6.02 18.55
C PRO A 745 -12.56 6.48 17.75
N GLU A 746 -11.97 5.55 17.00
CA GLU A 746 -10.89 5.82 16.01
C GLU A 746 -11.44 5.88 14.57
N THR A 747 -12.35 4.96 14.27
CA THR A 747 -13.15 4.89 13.03
C THR A 747 -14.60 5.22 13.42
N TRP A 748 -15.21 6.23 12.82
CA TRP A 748 -16.58 6.68 13.14
C TRP A 748 -17.64 6.06 12.23
N ILE A 749 -17.36 5.96 10.94
CA ILE A 749 -18.28 5.45 9.90
C ILE A 749 -17.57 4.34 9.14
N TRP A 750 -18.24 3.21 8.88
CA TRP A 750 -17.75 2.14 8.00
C TRP A 750 -18.92 1.43 7.27
N ASP A 751 -19.84 2.24 6.79
CA ASP A 751 -21.17 1.81 6.36
C ASP A 751 -21.33 1.81 4.84
N LEU A 752 -22.38 1.12 4.38
CA LEU A 752 -22.81 1.13 2.98
C LEU A 752 -24.09 1.96 2.85
N ALA A 753 -24.16 2.82 1.83
CA ALA A 753 -25.32 3.63 1.53
C ALA A 753 -25.79 3.38 0.08
N GLU A 754 -27.11 3.26 -0.12
CA GLU A 754 -27.73 3.18 -1.44
C GLU A 754 -28.27 4.56 -1.83
N VAL A 755 -27.98 4.99 -3.07
CA VAL A 755 -28.42 6.27 -3.62
C VAL A 755 -29.75 6.09 -4.37
N GLY A 756 -30.77 6.84 -3.95
CA GLY A 756 -32.13 6.74 -4.50
C GLY A 756 -32.26 7.22 -5.94
N GLU A 757 -33.48 7.13 -6.48
CA GLU A 757 -33.80 7.54 -7.86
C GLU A 757 -33.54 9.04 -8.13
N SER A 758 -33.51 9.85 -7.08
CA SER A 758 -33.14 11.27 -7.07
C SER A 758 -31.65 11.55 -7.38
N GLY A 759 -30.75 10.58 -7.20
CA GLY A 759 -29.30 10.80 -7.23
C GLY A 759 -28.71 11.36 -5.93
N ASP A 760 -29.55 11.88 -5.03
CA ASP A 760 -29.16 12.38 -3.71
C ASP A 760 -29.72 11.51 -2.58
N THR A 761 -28.95 11.35 -1.50
CA THR A 761 -29.37 10.72 -0.24
C THR A 761 -28.73 11.43 0.98
N GLN A 762 -29.34 11.30 2.15
CA GLN A 762 -28.84 11.86 3.41
C GLN A 762 -28.69 10.76 4.46
N VAL A 763 -27.47 10.59 4.98
CA VAL A 763 -27.20 9.67 6.09
C VAL A 763 -27.26 10.48 7.40
N PRO A 764 -28.21 10.19 8.31
CA PRO A 764 -28.29 10.88 9.61
C PRO A 764 -27.21 10.35 10.55
N LEU A 765 -26.49 11.25 11.22
CA LEU A 765 -25.33 10.93 12.05
C LEU A 765 -25.40 11.63 13.41
N THR A 766 -24.70 11.07 14.41
CA THR A 766 -24.40 11.74 15.69
C THR A 766 -22.90 11.89 15.82
N VAL A 767 -22.44 13.11 16.12
CA VAL A 767 -21.02 13.48 16.15
C VAL A 767 -20.35 12.94 17.41
N PRO A 768 -19.19 12.24 17.33
CA PRO A 768 -18.50 11.69 18.50
C PRO A 768 -17.96 12.76 19.45
N ASP A 769 -17.59 12.35 20.67
CA ASP A 769 -17.10 13.28 21.70
C ASP A 769 -15.63 13.72 21.52
N THR A 770 -14.94 13.14 20.53
CA THR A 770 -13.56 13.49 20.16
C THR A 770 -13.52 14.86 19.48
N ILE A 771 -12.88 15.83 20.14
CA ILE A 771 -12.52 17.13 19.57
C ILE A 771 -11.32 16.91 18.64
N THR A 772 -11.60 16.71 17.36
CA THR A 772 -10.65 16.37 16.29
C THR A 772 -11.23 16.77 14.93
N THR A 773 -10.47 16.60 13.85
CA THR A 773 -11.01 16.61 12.49
C THR A 773 -11.25 15.17 12.04
N TRP A 774 -12.49 14.88 11.64
CA TRP A 774 -12.85 13.62 10.97
C TRP A 774 -12.68 13.79 9.47
N GLU A 775 -12.01 12.83 8.83
CA GLU A 775 -11.73 12.87 7.39
C GLU A 775 -12.42 11.70 6.69
N THR A 776 -13.17 11.98 5.61
CA THR A 776 -13.96 10.97 4.92
C THR A 776 -13.27 10.39 3.70
N GLU A 777 -13.43 9.08 3.49
CA GLU A 777 -13.27 8.45 2.18
C GLU A 777 -14.63 7.89 1.74
N ALA A 778 -15.05 8.20 0.51
CA ALA A 778 -16.30 7.71 -0.04
C ALA A 778 -16.17 7.41 -1.54
N PHE A 779 -16.63 6.24 -1.95
CA PHE A 779 -16.70 5.84 -3.36
C PHE A 779 -18.02 5.14 -3.66
N CYS A 780 -18.47 5.21 -4.90
CA CYS A 780 -19.74 4.65 -5.37
C CYS A 780 -19.55 3.75 -6.60
N LEU A 781 -20.34 2.68 -6.66
CA LEU A 781 -20.41 1.73 -7.76
C LEU A 781 -21.77 1.85 -8.44
N SER A 782 -21.79 2.19 -9.73
CA SER A 782 -22.97 2.12 -10.58
C SER A 782 -22.72 1.21 -11.80
N PRO A 783 -23.76 0.77 -12.53
CA PRO A 783 -23.60 0.07 -13.81
C PRO A 783 -22.87 0.89 -14.89
N GLN A 784 -22.74 2.21 -14.70
CA GLN A 784 -22.09 3.15 -15.63
C GLN A 784 -20.63 3.44 -15.24
N GLY A 785 -20.22 3.09 -14.01
CA GLY A 785 -18.84 3.17 -13.54
C GLY A 785 -18.68 3.31 -12.02
N PHE A 786 -17.44 3.09 -11.59
CA PHE A 786 -16.92 3.57 -10.32
C PHE A 786 -16.89 5.11 -10.29
N GLY A 787 -16.96 5.68 -9.10
CA GLY A 787 -16.69 7.09 -8.81
C GLY A 787 -16.14 7.26 -7.39
N LEU A 788 -15.25 8.23 -7.20
CA LEU A 788 -14.59 8.53 -5.92
C LEU A 788 -14.87 9.99 -5.56
N ALA A 789 -15.31 10.25 -4.33
CA ALA A 789 -15.52 11.59 -3.83
C ALA A 789 -14.16 12.24 -3.46
N PRO A 790 -14.01 13.58 -3.63
CA PRO A 790 -12.96 14.32 -2.95
C PRO A 790 -13.08 14.13 -1.43
N PRO A 791 -11.95 14.02 -0.69
CA PRO A 791 -12.01 13.88 0.76
C PRO A 791 -12.51 15.17 1.41
N VAL A 792 -13.52 15.05 2.28
CA VAL A 792 -14.12 16.17 3.02
C VAL A 792 -13.85 15.97 4.51
N GLN A 793 -13.83 17.09 5.23
CA GLN A 793 -13.44 17.18 6.63
C GLN A 793 -14.60 17.73 7.47
N LEU A 794 -14.86 17.11 8.63
CA LEU A 794 -15.70 17.65 9.70
C LEU A 794 -14.80 18.02 10.88
N THR A 795 -14.60 19.31 11.14
CA THR A 795 -13.91 19.76 12.35
C THR A 795 -14.88 19.79 13.52
N VAL A 796 -14.67 18.92 14.52
CA VAL A 796 -15.40 18.92 15.79
C VAL A 796 -14.64 19.78 16.78
N PHE A 797 -15.22 20.92 17.17
CA PHE A 797 -14.53 21.91 17.98
C PHE A 797 -15.45 22.62 18.97
N GLN A 798 -14.99 22.73 20.22
CA GLN A 798 -15.64 23.46 21.30
C GLN A 798 -14.69 24.58 21.76
N PRO A 799 -15.12 25.86 21.89
CA PRO A 799 -14.21 26.95 22.25
C PRO A 799 -13.62 26.87 23.66
N PHE A 800 -14.31 26.19 24.59
CA PHE A 800 -13.84 25.93 25.94
C PHE A 800 -13.99 24.43 26.22
N PHE A 801 -12.90 23.75 26.57
CA PHE A 801 -12.91 22.32 26.87
C PHE A 801 -11.73 21.88 27.73
N LEU A 802 -11.91 20.72 28.33
CA LEU A 802 -10.99 19.96 29.15
C LEU A 802 -10.44 18.76 28.36
N GLU A 803 -9.20 18.38 28.63
CA GLU A 803 -8.59 17.19 28.03
C GLU A 803 -7.74 16.41 29.05
N LEU A 804 -7.88 15.08 29.08
CA LEU A 804 -7.17 14.20 30.01
C LEU A 804 -6.01 13.48 29.31
N SER A 805 -4.83 13.47 29.95
CA SER A 805 -3.68 12.68 29.51
C SER A 805 -3.53 11.45 30.41
N LEU A 806 -3.87 10.27 29.88
CA LEU A 806 -3.91 8.99 30.60
C LEU A 806 -3.05 7.91 29.92
N PRO A 807 -2.42 6.99 30.69
CA PRO A 807 -1.73 5.81 30.17
C PRO A 807 -2.72 4.68 29.86
N TYR A 808 -2.20 3.59 29.27
CA TYR A 808 -3.00 2.40 28.96
C TYR A 808 -3.51 1.62 30.19
N SER A 809 -2.72 1.55 31.27
CA SER A 809 -3.09 0.87 32.53
C SER A 809 -2.19 1.29 33.69
N ILE A 810 -2.65 1.11 34.94
CA ILE A 810 -1.90 1.35 36.18
C ILE A 810 -2.06 0.16 37.17
N ILE A 811 -1.30 0.16 38.27
CA ILE A 811 -1.34 -0.87 39.33
C ILE A 811 -1.92 -0.26 40.62
N ARG A 812 -2.64 -1.04 41.43
CA ARG A 812 -3.20 -0.61 42.71
C ARG A 812 -2.09 -0.17 43.67
N GLY A 813 -2.28 0.98 44.31
CA GLY A 813 -1.29 1.56 45.22
C GLY A 813 -0.12 2.31 44.57
N GLU A 814 0.10 2.23 43.25
CA GLU A 814 1.11 3.04 42.56
C GLU A 814 0.65 4.50 42.34
N THR A 815 1.57 5.45 42.50
CA THR A 815 1.30 6.89 42.27
C THR A 815 1.41 7.24 40.78
N PHE A 816 0.31 7.67 40.17
CA PHE A 816 0.28 8.21 38.81
C PHE A 816 -0.02 9.71 38.82
N GLN A 817 0.68 10.51 38.01
CA GLN A 817 0.39 11.94 37.86
C GLN A 817 -0.71 12.17 36.80
N LEU A 818 -1.95 12.30 37.24
CA LEU A 818 -3.07 12.74 36.41
C LEU A 818 -2.84 14.17 35.95
N LYS A 819 -2.72 14.38 34.63
CA LYS A 819 -2.62 15.69 33.99
C LYS A 819 -3.92 15.97 33.23
N ALA A 820 -4.55 17.12 33.51
CA ALA A 820 -5.68 17.60 32.74
C ALA A 820 -5.43 19.03 32.25
N THR A 821 -5.54 19.28 30.94
CA THR A 821 -5.37 20.60 30.35
C THR A 821 -6.73 21.20 30.03
N VAL A 822 -6.99 22.42 30.48
CA VAL A 822 -8.12 23.23 30.00
C VAL A 822 -7.62 24.24 28.98
N PHE A 823 -8.38 24.41 27.90
CA PHE A 823 -8.14 25.37 26.84
C PHE A 823 -9.25 26.43 26.80
N ASN A 824 -8.87 27.70 26.60
CA ASN A 824 -9.81 28.78 26.31
C ASN A 824 -9.50 29.41 24.94
N TYR A 825 -10.35 29.16 23.95
CA TYR A 825 -10.35 29.79 22.62
C TYR A 825 -11.49 30.82 22.47
N LEU A 826 -12.16 31.23 23.55
CA LEU A 826 -13.06 32.38 23.55
C LEU A 826 -12.24 33.69 23.48
N PRO A 827 -12.74 34.75 22.85
CA PRO A 827 -12.03 36.03 22.69
C PRO A 827 -12.00 36.89 23.96
N LYS A 828 -12.31 36.34 25.14
CA LYS A 828 -12.36 37.02 26.43
C LYS A 828 -11.69 36.18 27.50
N CYS A 829 -11.13 36.82 28.52
CA CYS A 829 -10.68 36.10 29.70
C CYS A 829 -11.84 35.51 30.52
N ILE A 830 -11.60 34.31 31.06
CA ILE A 830 -12.50 33.56 31.95
C ILE A 830 -11.72 33.10 33.19
N MET A 831 -12.38 32.97 34.34
CA MET A 831 -11.82 32.26 35.48
C MET A 831 -12.27 30.80 35.39
N VAL A 832 -11.33 29.86 35.36
CA VAL A 832 -11.63 28.42 35.27
C VAL A 832 -11.39 27.78 36.61
N THR A 833 -12.36 27.01 37.09
CA THR A 833 -12.23 26.11 38.24
C THR A 833 -12.27 24.66 37.74
N VAL A 834 -11.28 23.83 38.11
CA VAL A 834 -11.22 22.42 37.68
C VAL A 834 -11.37 21.50 38.87
N THR A 835 -12.40 20.66 38.83
CA THR A 835 -12.76 19.73 39.89
C THR A 835 -12.72 18.29 39.38
N PRO A 836 -11.78 17.45 39.85
CA PRO A 836 -11.89 16.01 39.64
C PRO A 836 -13.04 15.47 40.50
N ALA A 837 -13.85 14.58 39.96
CA ALA A 837 -14.94 13.97 40.72
C ALA A 837 -14.34 13.01 41.77
N PRO A 838 -14.70 13.16 43.06
CA PRO A 838 -14.28 12.20 44.08
C PRO A 838 -14.97 10.85 43.85
N SER A 839 -14.21 9.76 43.88
CA SER A 839 -14.73 8.39 43.89
C SER A 839 -14.10 7.62 45.04
N PRO A 840 -14.79 6.67 45.69
CA PRO A 840 -14.14 5.70 46.57
C PRO A 840 -13.10 4.82 45.84
N ASP A 841 -13.10 4.82 44.50
CA ASP A 841 -12.21 4.02 43.67
C ASP A 841 -10.73 4.42 43.75
N PHE A 842 -10.44 5.68 44.08
CA PHE A 842 -9.09 6.25 44.05
C PHE A 842 -8.96 7.46 44.99
N THR A 843 -7.74 7.71 45.46
CA THR A 843 -7.40 8.94 46.16
C THR A 843 -6.70 9.92 45.22
N LEU A 844 -6.97 11.22 45.40
CA LEU A 844 -6.28 12.32 44.71
C LEU A 844 -5.68 13.27 45.74
N SER A 845 -4.39 13.55 45.62
CA SER A 845 -3.76 14.71 46.25
C SER A 845 -3.36 15.73 45.18
N PRO A 846 -3.58 17.05 45.39
CA PRO A 846 -3.07 18.07 44.46
C PRO A 846 -1.53 18.04 44.43
N SER A 847 -0.93 18.37 43.29
CA SER A 847 0.49 18.70 43.27
C SER A 847 0.75 20.07 43.92
N SER A 848 2.03 20.36 44.19
CA SER A 848 2.58 21.50 44.95
C SER A 848 1.88 22.86 44.86
N ASP A 849 1.30 23.19 43.71
CA ASP A 849 0.86 24.54 43.37
C ASP A 849 -0.54 24.90 43.94
N GLY A 850 -1.32 23.90 44.38
CA GLY A 850 -2.57 24.06 45.16
C GLY A 850 -3.76 24.76 44.49
N GLN A 851 -3.57 25.49 43.39
CA GLN A 851 -4.59 26.32 42.75
C GLN A 851 -5.51 25.49 41.84
N TYR A 852 -6.73 25.22 42.32
CA TYR A 852 -7.82 24.63 41.53
C TYR A 852 -8.50 25.62 40.58
N SER A 853 -8.29 26.92 40.81
CA SER A 853 -8.75 28.02 39.97
C SER A 853 -7.59 28.70 39.24
N SER A 854 -7.77 29.05 37.97
CA SER A 854 -6.79 29.81 37.18
C SER A 854 -7.51 30.74 36.20
N CYS A 855 -7.04 31.98 36.10
CA CYS A 855 -7.39 32.87 35.00
C CYS A 855 -6.90 32.27 33.67
N LEU A 856 -7.74 32.29 32.63
CA LEU A 856 -7.40 31.90 31.27
C LEU A 856 -7.96 32.90 30.26
N CYS A 857 -7.05 33.65 29.63
CA CYS A 857 -7.35 34.55 28.52
C CYS A 857 -7.40 33.83 27.17
N ALA A 858 -7.75 34.55 26.11
CA ALA A 858 -7.90 34.01 24.76
C ALA A 858 -6.64 33.27 24.26
N ASN A 859 -6.84 32.09 23.66
CA ASN A 859 -5.81 31.12 23.25
C ASN A 859 -4.96 30.54 24.40
N GLY A 860 -5.29 30.86 25.65
CA GLY A 860 -4.63 30.37 26.85
C GLY A 860 -4.97 28.92 27.19
N ARG A 861 -4.06 28.26 27.91
CA ARG A 861 -4.27 26.91 28.46
C ARG A 861 -3.63 26.77 29.84
N LYS A 862 -4.16 25.88 30.68
CA LYS A 862 -3.56 25.52 31.97
C LYS A 862 -3.65 24.02 32.17
N THR A 863 -2.51 23.37 32.41
CA THR A 863 -2.45 21.97 32.84
C THR A 863 -2.50 21.90 34.36
N PHE A 864 -3.60 21.36 34.89
CA PHE A 864 -3.77 21.01 36.29
C PHE A 864 -3.25 19.59 36.52
N ARG A 865 -2.75 19.33 37.74
CA ARG A 865 -2.00 18.11 38.07
C ARG A 865 -2.38 17.58 39.45
N TRP A 866 -2.68 16.28 39.51
CA TRP A 866 -2.96 15.55 40.75
C TRP A 866 -2.15 14.26 40.79
N THR A 867 -1.71 13.87 41.98
CA THR A 867 -1.21 12.52 42.22
C THR A 867 -2.42 11.63 42.51
N LEU A 868 -2.69 10.69 41.61
CA LEU A 868 -3.73 9.68 41.71
C LEU A 868 -3.11 8.39 42.24
N VAL A 869 -3.68 7.86 43.33
CA VAL A 869 -3.38 6.50 43.81
C VAL A 869 -4.68 5.69 43.77
N PRO A 870 -4.80 4.67 42.90
CA PRO A 870 -6.00 3.86 42.79
C PRO A 870 -6.14 2.88 43.96
N SER A 871 -7.38 2.62 44.37
CA SER A 871 -7.75 1.85 45.57
C SER A 871 -8.62 0.61 45.24
N VAL A 872 -9.31 0.59 44.11
CA VAL A 872 -10.07 -0.59 43.62
C VAL A 872 -9.35 -1.32 42.47
N LEU A 873 -9.90 -2.45 42.05
CA LEU A 873 -9.37 -3.32 41.01
C LEU A 873 -10.31 -3.37 39.81
N GLY A 874 -9.77 -3.43 38.58
CA GLY A 874 -10.56 -3.53 37.35
C GLY A 874 -10.66 -2.22 36.57
N ARG A 875 -11.84 -1.92 35.99
CA ARG A 875 -12.07 -0.67 35.24
C ARG A 875 -12.54 0.43 36.19
N MET A 876 -11.79 1.51 36.24
CA MET A 876 -12.00 2.68 37.09
C MET A 876 -12.30 3.90 36.21
N ASN A 877 -13.39 4.62 36.47
CA ASN A 877 -13.78 5.78 35.64
C ASN A 877 -13.19 7.07 36.20
N VAL A 878 -12.16 7.61 35.55
CA VAL A 878 -11.60 8.93 35.89
C VAL A 878 -12.50 9.99 35.28
N THR A 879 -13.18 10.77 36.11
CA THR A 879 -14.05 11.88 35.69
C THR A 879 -13.53 13.20 36.24
N VAL A 880 -13.41 14.20 35.36
CA VAL A 880 -12.99 15.55 35.74
C VAL A 880 -13.90 16.56 35.05
N SER A 881 -14.25 17.63 35.76
CA SER A 881 -15.06 18.75 35.29
C SER A 881 -14.23 20.03 35.27
N ALA A 882 -14.39 20.83 34.23
CA ALA A 882 -13.90 22.20 34.17
C ALA A 882 -15.08 23.16 34.00
N GLU A 883 -15.15 24.18 34.85
CA GLU A 883 -16.20 25.19 34.85
C GLU A 883 -15.62 26.60 34.72
N ALA A 884 -16.20 27.42 33.85
CA ALA A 884 -16.00 28.87 33.85
C ALA A 884 -16.86 29.51 34.96
N THR A 885 -16.22 30.08 35.97
CA THR A 885 -16.85 30.69 37.15
C THR A 885 -16.80 32.22 37.11
N PRO A 886 -17.82 32.93 37.64
CA PRO A 886 -17.77 34.37 37.78
C PRO A 886 -16.80 34.77 38.91
N SER A 887 -15.90 35.72 38.63
CA SER A 887 -15.00 36.33 39.63
C SER A 887 -14.99 37.84 39.51
N GLN A 888 -14.69 38.54 40.61
CA GLN A 888 -14.42 39.98 40.63
C GLN A 888 -12.91 40.30 40.49
N GLU A 889 -12.05 39.28 40.53
CA GLU A 889 -10.62 39.44 40.25
C GLU A 889 -10.39 39.76 38.77
N LEU A 890 -9.50 40.71 38.48
CA LEU A 890 -9.13 41.03 37.10
C LEU A 890 -8.20 39.96 36.53
N CYS A 891 -8.53 39.49 35.33
CA CYS A 891 -7.66 38.65 34.52
C CYS A 891 -6.59 39.54 33.86
N GLY A 892 -5.57 39.89 34.63
CA GLY A 892 -4.62 40.94 34.25
C GLY A 892 -5.30 42.30 34.24
N ASN A 893 -5.65 42.79 33.04
CA ASN A 893 -6.37 44.06 32.85
C ASN A 893 -7.85 43.86 32.44
N GLU A 894 -8.31 42.64 32.19
CA GLU A 894 -9.68 42.36 31.72
C GLU A 894 -10.61 41.86 32.83
N LEU A 895 -11.89 42.24 32.74
CA LEU A 895 -12.95 41.68 33.57
C LEU A 895 -13.28 40.24 33.14
N VAL A 896 -13.32 39.32 34.10
CA VAL A 896 -13.71 37.93 33.88
C VAL A 896 -15.12 37.85 33.29
N SER A 897 -15.25 37.07 32.22
CA SER A 897 -16.54 36.74 31.61
C SER A 897 -16.90 35.27 31.83
N VAL A 898 -18.20 34.98 31.82
CA VAL A 898 -18.73 33.60 31.82
C VAL A 898 -19.48 33.39 30.51
N PRO A 899 -19.18 32.33 29.73
CA PRO A 899 -19.92 32.03 28.51
C PRO A 899 -21.30 31.46 28.83
N GLU A 900 -22.31 31.89 28.08
CA GLU A 900 -23.70 31.41 28.25
C GLU A 900 -23.87 29.94 27.84
N LYS A 901 -23.07 29.47 26.87
CA LYS A 901 -23.07 28.09 26.36
C LYS A 901 -21.70 27.45 26.55
N GLY A 902 -21.67 26.15 26.87
CA GLY A 902 -20.42 25.43 27.12
C GLY A 902 -19.67 25.92 28.36
N ARG A 903 -20.36 26.45 29.38
CA ARG A 903 -19.77 26.91 30.66
C ARG A 903 -19.05 25.80 31.42
N ILE A 904 -19.52 24.56 31.28
CA ILE A 904 -19.00 23.37 31.95
C ILE A 904 -18.71 22.31 30.88
N ASP A 905 -17.55 21.67 30.97
CA ASP A 905 -17.20 20.47 30.19
C ASP A 905 -16.78 19.36 31.18
N ILE A 906 -17.32 18.15 30.96
CA ILE A 906 -17.10 16.99 31.83
C ILE A 906 -16.59 15.84 30.97
N VAL A 907 -15.39 15.35 31.30
CA VAL A 907 -14.73 14.25 30.58
C VAL A 907 -14.63 13.04 31.51
N THR A 908 -15.23 11.93 31.10
CA THR A 908 -15.05 10.62 31.75
C THR A 908 -14.24 9.71 30.84
N ARG A 909 -13.14 9.15 31.36
CA ARG A 909 -12.30 8.17 30.66
C ARG A 909 -12.07 6.93 31.55
N PRO A 910 -12.33 5.71 31.04
CA PRO A 910 -12.04 4.49 31.78
C PRO A 910 -10.53 4.20 31.78
N LEU A 911 -9.99 3.85 32.95
CA LEU A 911 -8.61 3.45 33.17
C LEU A 911 -8.57 2.05 33.79
N LEU A 912 -7.62 1.22 33.38
CA LEU A 912 -7.48 -0.17 33.86
C LEU A 912 -6.51 -0.24 35.04
N VAL A 913 -7.00 -0.64 36.22
CA VAL A 913 -6.22 -0.91 37.43
C VAL A 913 -6.01 -2.40 37.60
N LYS A 914 -4.76 -2.81 37.85
CA LYS A 914 -4.36 -4.20 38.15
C LYS A 914 -4.01 -4.36 39.62
N ALA A 915 -4.17 -5.58 40.14
CA ALA A 915 -3.77 -5.93 41.50
C ALA A 915 -2.24 -5.97 41.66
N GLU A 916 -1.80 -5.67 42.87
CA GLU A 916 -0.47 -5.82 43.39
C GLU A 916 -0.19 -7.29 43.83
N GLY A 917 1.08 -7.69 43.87
CA GLY A 917 1.47 -9.04 44.28
C GLY A 917 1.24 -10.12 43.20
N VAL A 918 0.89 -11.33 43.64
CA VAL A 918 0.69 -12.50 42.76
C VAL A 918 -0.53 -13.31 43.25
N GLU A 919 -1.47 -13.60 42.35
CA GLU A 919 -2.69 -14.35 42.68
C GLU A 919 -2.39 -15.81 43.06
N GLN A 920 -3.15 -16.34 44.04
CA GLN A 920 -3.14 -17.75 44.45
C GLN A 920 -4.58 -18.27 44.60
N THR A 921 -4.76 -19.60 44.56
CA THR A 921 -6.09 -20.24 44.64
C THR A 921 -5.97 -21.64 45.24
N GLU A 922 -6.76 -21.94 46.28
CA GLU A 922 -6.96 -23.30 46.80
C GLU A 922 -8.34 -23.86 46.37
N SER A 923 -8.61 -25.15 46.63
CA SER A 923 -9.74 -25.87 46.00
C SER A 923 -10.18 -27.10 46.79
N PHE A 924 -11.48 -27.37 46.83
CA PHE A 924 -12.06 -28.53 47.51
C PHE A 924 -13.19 -29.16 46.67
N SER A 925 -13.15 -30.49 46.50
CA SER A 925 -14.02 -31.24 45.60
C SER A 925 -14.43 -32.61 46.17
N TRP A 926 -15.73 -32.89 46.12
CA TRP A 926 -16.34 -34.13 46.59
C TRP A 926 -17.33 -34.67 45.56
N LEU A 927 -17.57 -35.98 45.60
CA LEU A 927 -18.58 -36.67 44.81
C LEU A 927 -19.52 -37.42 45.76
N LEU A 928 -20.77 -36.97 45.89
CA LEU A 928 -21.75 -37.52 46.82
C LEU A 928 -22.85 -38.26 46.04
N CYS A 929 -22.85 -39.59 46.15
CA CYS A 929 -23.77 -40.47 45.44
C CYS A 929 -24.65 -41.26 46.44
N PRO A 930 -25.68 -40.64 47.04
CA PRO A 930 -26.52 -41.28 48.05
C PRO A 930 -27.37 -42.40 47.44
N LYS A 931 -27.02 -43.66 47.73
CA LYS A 931 -27.83 -44.83 47.30
C LYS A 931 -29.02 -45.08 48.22
N ARG A 932 -28.82 -44.99 49.54
CA ARG A 932 -29.84 -44.80 50.60
C ARG A 932 -29.18 -44.13 51.80
N GLY A 933 -29.80 -43.11 52.39
CA GLY A 933 -29.26 -42.34 53.53
C GLY A 933 -28.63 -40.99 53.12
N ALA A 934 -28.41 -40.13 54.12
CA ALA A 934 -27.77 -38.83 53.95
C ALA A 934 -26.24 -38.95 54.01
N LEU A 935 -25.54 -38.05 53.30
CA LEU A 935 -24.08 -37.93 53.28
C LEU A 935 -23.71 -36.47 53.55
N THR A 936 -22.69 -36.23 54.38
CA THR A 936 -22.24 -34.91 54.81
C THR A 936 -20.72 -34.83 54.77
N GLU A 937 -20.19 -33.70 54.34
CA GLU A 937 -18.75 -33.39 54.24
C GLU A 937 -18.56 -31.93 54.70
N GLU A 938 -17.45 -31.64 55.38
CA GLU A 938 -17.15 -30.32 55.95
C GLU A 938 -15.82 -29.76 55.41
N VAL A 939 -15.62 -28.44 55.46
CA VAL A 939 -14.41 -27.77 54.95
C VAL A 939 -14.09 -26.50 55.72
N GLU A 940 -12.80 -26.29 55.98
CA GLU A 940 -12.27 -25.13 56.70
C GLU A 940 -11.45 -24.24 55.74
N LEU A 941 -11.94 -23.04 55.44
CA LEU A 941 -11.31 -22.13 54.48
C LEU A 941 -10.20 -21.30 55.15
N LYS A 942 -8.95 -21.73 55.01
CA LYS A 942 -7.77 -21.08 55.61
C LYS A 942 -7.14 -20.07 54.65
N LEU A 943 -7.34 -18.78 54.91
CA LEU A 943 -6.66 -17.70 54.19
C LEU A 943 -5.24 -17.49 54.77
N PRO A 944 -4.17 -17.49 53.95
CA PRO A 944 -2.83 -17.18 54.44
C PRO A 944 -2.70 -15.71 54.85
N ALA A 945 -1.86 -15.41 55.84
CA ALA A 945 -1.69 -14.07 56.42
C ALA A 945 -1.13 -13.01 55.44
N THR A 946 -0.74 -13.40 54.23
CA THR A 946 -0.26 -12.53 53.15
C THR A 946 -1.30 -12.28 52.06
N VAL A 947 -2.57 -12.64 52.27
CA VAL A 947 -3.67 -12.31 51.34
C VAL A 947 -3.86 -10.79 51.29
N VAL A 948 -3.91 -10.26 50.07
CA VAL A 948 -4.11 -8.83 49.84
C VAL A 948 -5.58 -8.48 50.03
N GLU A 949 -5.88 -7.37 50.71
CA GLU A 949 -7.26 -7.02 51.04
C GLU A 949 -8.10 -6.75 49.78
N GLY A 950 -9.33 -7.27 49.77
CA GLY A 950 -10.24 -7.27 48.62
C GLY A 950 -9.92 -8.31 47.52
N SER A 951 -8.80 -9.04 47.58
CA SER A 951 -8.48 -10.07 46.57
C SER A 951 -9.09 -11.45 46.86
N ALA A 952 -9.51 -11.69 48.11
CA ALA A 952 -10.08 -12.97 48.54
C ALA A 952 -11.46 -13.22 47.91
N ARG A 953 -11.64 -14.39 47.29
CA ARG A 953 -12.90 -14.81 46.67
C ARG A 953 -13.14 -16.31 46.88
N ALA A 954 -14.37 -16.67 47.26
CA ALA A 954 -14.80 -18.05 47.48
C ALA A 954 -16.06 -18.34 46.65
N SER A 955 -16.16 -19.55 46.10
CA SER A 955 -17.30 -19.97 45.27
C SER A 955 -17.62 -21.44 45.49
N VAL A 956 -18.90 -21.75 45.71
CA VAL A 956 -19.40 -23.12 45.93
C VAL A 956 -20.30 -23.51 44.78
N THR A 957 -20.04 -24.67 44.17
CA THR A 957 -20.83 -25.16 43.02
C THR A 957 -21.27 -26.61 43.24
N VAL A 958 -22.59 -26.82 43.25
CA VAL A 958 -23.27 -28.13 43.46
C VAL A 958 -24.02 -28.50 42.18
N LEU A 959 -23.75 -29.68 41.61
CA LEU A 959 -24.27 -30.18 40.33
C LEU A 959 -24.47 -31.70 40.36
N GLY A 960 -25.35 -32.22 39.50
CA GLY A 960 -25.66 -33.65 39.36
C GLY A 960 -24.81 -34.43 38.34
N ASP A 961 -23.73 -33.85 37.81
CA ASP A 961 -22.84 -34.47 36.84
C ASP A 961 -21.37 -34.23 37.24
N ILE A 962 -20.51 -35.24 37.03
CA ILE A 962 -19.05 -35.19 37.23
C ILE A 962 -18.36 -34.13 36.35
N LEU A 963 -19.00 -33.71 35.25
CA LEU A 963 -18.55 -32.60 34.41
C LEU A 963 -19.35 -31.31 34.59
N GLY A 964 -20.43 -31.33 35.39
CA GLY A 964 -21.24 -30.15 35.68
C GLY A 964 -20.43 -28.96 36.21
N ARG A 965 -19.36 -29.21 36.99
CA ARG A 965 -18.48 -28.13 37.51
C ARG A 965 -17.69 -27.43 36.41
N ALA A 966 -17.37 -28.13 35.32
CA ALA A 966 -16.75 -27.55 34.13
C ALA A 966 -17.80 -26.90 33.21
N LEU A 967 -18.97 -27.54 33.06
CA LEU A 967 -20.04 -27.10 32.16
C LEU A 967 -20.78 -25.84 32.64
N LYS A 968 -21.00 -25.67 33.94
CA LYS A 968 -21.65 -24.47 34.49
C LYS A 968 -20.71 -23.26 34.56
N ASN A 969 -19.40 -23.51 34.62
CA ASN A 969 -18.35 -22.49 34.68
C ASN A 969 -17.66 -22.29 33.33
N ILE A 970 -18.33 -22.65 32.22
CA ILE A 970 -17.70 -22.77 30.91
C ILE A 970 -17.08 -21.47 30.39
N ASP A 971 -17.69 -20.33 30.72
CA ASP A 971 -17.17 -18.99 30.41
C ASP A 971 -15.87 -18.61 31.15
N SER A 972 -15.49 -19.39 32.17
CA SER A 972 -14.25 -19.24 32.95
C SER A 972 -13.24 -20.36 32.73
N LEU A 973 -13.66 -21.48 32.10
CA LEU A 973 -12.78 -22.55 31.62
C LEU A 973 -12.33 -22.32 30.17
N LEU A 974 -13.25 -21.84 29.33
CA LEU A 974 -12.93 -21.25 28.04
C LEU A 974 -12.26 -19.90 28.29
N GLN A 975 -10.94 -19.93 28.44
CA GLN A 975 -10.14 -18.73 28.68
C GLN A 975 -9.48 -18.27 27.38
N MET A 976 -9.36 -16.96 27.20
CA MET A 976 -8.60 -16.40 26.08
C MET A 976 -7.10 -16.73 26.27
N PRO A 977 -6.45 -17.48 25.34
CA PRO A 977 -5.07 -17.93 25.56
C PRO A 977 -4.06 -16.77 25.65
N TYR A 978 -3.24 -16.78 26.71
CA TYR A 978 -2.28 -15.70 27.00
C TYR A 978 -0.90 -16.19 27.47
N GLY A 979 0.04 -15.26 27.56
CA GLY A 979 1.43 -15.51 27.99
C GLY A 979 2.37 -15.96 26.86
N CYS A 980 3.52 -16.52 27.25
CA CYS A 980 4.55 -17.05 26.34
C CYS A 980 4.11 -18.36 25.64
N GLY A 981 4.96 -18.95 24.78
CA GLY A 981 4.61 -20.15 24.00
C GLY A 981 4.33 -21.42 24.83
N GLU A 982 4.72 -21.43 26.10
CA GLU A 982 4.27 -22.41 27.10
C GLU A 982 2.88 -22.04 27.65
N GLN A 983 2.73 -20.85 28.24
CA GLN A 983 1.48 -20.39 28.86
C GLN A 983 0.30 -20.35 27.87
N ASN A 984 0.54 -19.96 26.62
CA ASN A 984 -0.48 -19.94 25.58
C ASN A 984 -1.00 -21.37 25.29
N MET A 985 -0.10 -22.36 25.17
CA MET A 985 -0.49 -23.76 25.01
C MET A 985 -1.16 -24.33 26.27
N ALA A 986 -0.78 -23.85 27.46
CA ALA A 986 -1.40 -24.25 28.71
C ALA A 986 -2.90 -23.91 28.79
N ILE A 987 -3.36 -22.90 28.03
CA ILE A 987 -4.74 -22.41 27.99
C ILE A 987 -5.45 -22.83 26.69
N LEU A 988 -4.75 -22.78 25.54
CA LEU A 988 -5.28 -23.20 24.25
C LEU A 988 -5.63 -24.70 24.24
N SER A 989 -4.80 -25.56 24.84
CA SER A 989 -5.04 -27.01 24.79
C SER A 989 -6.37 -27.40 25.48
N PRO A 990 -6.66 -26.98 26.73
CA PRO A 990 -7.97 -27.22 27.37
C PRO A 990 -9.19 -26.79 26.53
N ASN A 991 -9.16 -25.61 25.91
CA ASN A 991 -10.28 -25.09 25.09
C ASN A 991 -10.71 -26.06 23.98
N ILE A 992 -9.76 -26.79 23.38
CA ILE A 992 -9.99 -27.75 22.29
C ILE A 992 -10.77 -28.97 22.82
N TYR A 993 -10.33 -29.52 23.95
CA TYR A 993 -10.96 -30.71 24.52
C TYR A 993 -12.28 -30.42 25.24
N ILE A 994 -12.48 -29.19 25.74
CA ILE A 994 -13.80 -28.71 26.19
C ILE A 994 -14.80 -28.73 25.01
N LEU A 995 -14.42 -28.20 23.85
CA LEU A 995 -15.26 -28.25 22.64
C LEU A 995 -15.54 -29.68 22.17
N GLN A 996 -14.53 -30.55 22.15
CA GLN A 996 -14.69 -31.97 21.80
C GLN A 996 -15.63 -32.70 22.77
N TYR A 997 -15.52 -32.43 24.07
CA TYR A 997 -16.39 -32.99 25.08
C TYR A 997 -17.85 -32.48 24.95
N LEU A 998 -18.04 -31.18 24.75
CA LEU A 998 -19.37 -30.58 24.51
C LEU A 998 -20.04 -31.17 23.27
N GLN A 999 -19.30 -31.36 22.18
CA GLN A 999 -19.80 -31.95 20.95
C GLN A 999 -20.20 -33.41 21.17
N ASN A 1000 -19.34 -34.21 21.81
CA ASN A 1000 -19.60 -35.64 22.06
C ASN A 1000 -20.76 -35.90 23.03
N THR A 1001 -21.10 -34.93 23.89
CA THR A 1001 -22.24 -35.03 24.84
C THR A 1001 -23.50 -34.31 24.37
N GLY A 1002 -23.49 -33.70 23.18
CA GLY A 1002 -24.65 -32.98 22.63
C GLY A 1002 -24.98 -31.66 23.35
N GLN A 1003 -24.07 -31.14 24.19
CA GLN A 1003 -24.29 -29.95 25.03
C GLN A 1003 -23.72 -28.66 24.40
N LEU A 1004 -23.22 -28.71 23.17
CA LEU A 1004 -22.61 -27.57 22.47
C LEU A 1004 -23.65 -26.60 21.90
N THR A 1005 -23.88 -25.46 22.55
CA THR A 1005 -24.69 -24.36 21.99
C THR A 1005 -23.93 -23.55 20.92
N ALA A 1006 -24.65 -22.79 20.10
CA ALA A 1006 -24.06 -21.92 19.08
C ALA A 1006 -23.13 -20.85 19.69
N ASP A 1007 -23.59 -20.16 20.74
CA ASP A 1007 -22.87 -19.04 21.37
C ASP A 1007 -21.55 -19.52 22.01
N ILE A 1008 -21.60 -20.66 22.71
CA ILE A 1008 -20.41 -21.30 23.30
C ILE A 1008 -19.44 -21.72 22.20
N LYS A 1009 -19.96 -22.30 21.11
CA LYS A 1009 -19.15 -22.69 19.94
C LYS A 1009 -18.46 -21.49 19.32
N GLU A 1010 -19.15 -20.39 19.07
CA GLU A 1010 -18.55 -19.19 18.48
C GLU A 1010 -17.48 -18.58 19.40
N LYS A 1011 -17.80 -18.38 20.68
CA LYS A 1011 -16.87 -17.84 21.69
C LYS A 1011 -15.61 -18.70 21.79
N ALA A 1012 -15.77 -20.02 21.90
CA ALA A 1012 -14.65 -20.95 21.97
C ALA A 1012 -13.84 -21.00 20.66
N THR A 1013 -14.49 -21.06 19.50
CA THR A 1013 -13.84 -20.96 18.18
C THR A 1013 -13.04 -19.66 18.05
N ASN A 1014 -13.53 -18.54 18.57
CA ASN A 1014 -12.78 -17.28 18.58
C ASN A 1014 -11.58 -17.31 19.53
N PHE A 1015 -11.67 -17.95 20.70
CA PHE A 1015 -10.51 -18.21 21.58
C PHE A 1015 -9.49 -19.18 20.95
N LEU A 1016 -9.94 -20.20 20.22
CA LEU A 1016 -9.05 -21.11 19.47
C LEU A 1016 -8.30 -20.38 18.36
N LYS A 1017 -8.99 -19.58 17.53
CA LYS A 1017 -8.35 -18.72 16.50
C LYS A 1017 -7.26 -17.83 17.12
N ASN A 1018 -7.60 -17.17 18.22
CA ASN A 1018 -6.68 -16.29 18.95
C ASN A 1018 -5.45 -17.04 19.46
N GLY A 1019 -5.62 -18.16 20.17
CA GLY A 1019 -4.50 -18.92 20.71
C GLY A 1019 -3.63 -19.60 19.63
N TYR A 1020 -4.25 -20.03 18.51
CA TYR A 1020 -3.53 -20.51 17.33
C TYR A 1020 -2.62 -19.42 16.77
N GLN A 1021 -3.18 -18.24 16.42
CA GLN A 1021 -2.41 -17.09 15.97
C GLN A 1021 -1.28 -16.74 16.95
N ARG A 1022 -1.58 -16.69 18.24
CA ARG A 1022 -0.61 -16.39 19.30
C ARG A 1022 0.53 -17.40 19.36
N GLN A 1023 0.27 -18.68 19.10
CA GLN A 1023 1.31 -19.70 19.13
C GLN A 1023 2.28 -19.59 17.95
N LEU A 1024 1.83 -19.06 16.80
CA LEU A 1024 2.69 -18.83 15.63
C LEU A 1024 3.79 -17.80 15.91
N ASN A 1025 3.58 -16.85 16.84
CA ASN A 1025 4.62 -15.95 17.35
C ASN A 1025 5.82 -16.70 17.97
N TYR A 1026 5.65 -17.98 18.34
CA TYR A 1026 6.64 -18.82 18.99
C TYR A 1026 7.17 -19.96 18.08
N LYS A 1027 6.75 -19.97 16.82
CA LYS A 1027 7.20 -20.91 15.76
C LYS A 1027 8.53 -20.46 15.16
N HIS A 1028 9.42 -21.42 14.91
CA HIS A 1028 10.71 -21.23 14.25
C HIS A 1028 10.60 -21.46 12.74
N ARG A 1029 11.60 -21.01 11.97
CA ARG A 1029 11.63 -21.16 10.50
C ARG A 1029 11.71 -22.62 10.04
N ASP A 1030 12.26 -23.50 10.88
CA ASP A 1030 12.41 -24.95 10.64
C ASP A 1030 11.18 -25.78 11.05
N GLY A 1031 10.13 -25.14 11.58
CA GLY A 1031 8.90 -25.79 12.04
C GLY A 1031 8.81 -26.07 13.54
N ALA A 1032 9.89 -25.86 14.30
CA ALA A 1032 9.90 -26.07 15.74
C ALA A 1032 9.09 -25.00 16.53
N TYR A 1033 8.81 -25.30 17.79
CA TYR A 1033 8.30 -24.33 18.77
C TYR A 1033 9.25 -24.21 19.97
N SER A 1034 9.40 -23.00 20.52
CA SER A 1034 10.10 -22.76 21.80
C SER A 1034 9.32 -21.78 22.68
N THR A 1035 9.67 -21.67 23.96
CA THR A 1035 8.98 -20.79 24.94
C THR A 1035 8.85 -19.33 24.49
N PHE A 1036 9.85 -18.84 23.74
CA PHE A 1036 9.99 -17.42 23.37
C PHE A 1036 10.16 -17.17 21.85
N GLY A 1037 9.96 -18.18 21.00
CA GLY A 1037 10.12 -18.04 19.54
C GLY A 1037 11.56 -17.77 19.06
N ARG A 1038 12.54 -17.91 19.97
CA ARG A 1038 13.98 -17.71 19.74
C ARG A 1038 14.77 -18.80 20.48
N GLY A 1039 16.07 -18.91 20.21
CA GLY A 1039 16.94 -19.95 20.77
C GLY A 1039 16.80 -21.28 20.03
N HIS A 1040 16.89 -22.40 20.75
CA HIS A 1040 16.66 -23.74 20.18
C HIS A 1040 15.18 -24.14 20.25
N GLY A 1041 14.70 -24.89 19.26
CA GLY A 1041 13.40 -25.56 19.29
C GLY A 1041 13.33 -26.61 20.41
N ASN A 1042 12.12 -26.83 20.94
CA ASN A 1042 11.85 -27.76 22.04
C ASN A 1042 11.06 -28.99 21.56
N THR A 1043 11.60 -30.19 21.75
CA THR A 1043 10.99 -31.44 21.23
C THR A 1043 9.62 -31.72 21.86
N TRP A 1044 9.50 -31.57 23.18
CA TRP A 1044 8.24 -31.83 23.88
C TRP A 1044 7.16 -30.79 23.52
N LEU A 1045 7.52 -29.51 23.48
CA LEU A 1045 6.57 -28.44 23.14
C LEU A 1045 6.10 -28.56 21.69
N THR A 1046 7.00 -28.88 20.76
CA THR A 1046 6.66 -29.09 19.34
C THR A 1046 5.69 -30.26 19.17
N ALA A 1047 5.89 -31.37 19.89
CA ALA A 1047 4.95 -32.50 19.91
C ALA A 1047 3.59 -32.16 20.56
N PHE A 1048 3.58 -31.39 21.66
CA PHE A 1048 2.34 -30.95 22.31
C PHE A 1048 1.52 -29.97 21.47
N VAL A 1049 2.20 -29.07 20.75
CA VAL A 1049 1.59 -28.19 19.74
C VAL A 1049 1.03 -29.03 18.59
N LEU A 1050 1.79 -29.98 18.04
CA LEU A 1050 1.35 -30.88 16.97
C LEU A 1050 0.07 -31.64 17.35
N ARG A 1051 0.07 -32.33 18.51
CA ARG A 1051 -1.10 -33.05 19.04
C ARG A 1051 -2.32 -32.14 19.17
N SER A 1052 -2.14 -30.98 19.83
CA SER A 1052 -3.23 -30.03 20.06
C SER A 1052 -3.79 -29.44 18.75
N PHE A 1053 -2.92 -29.00 17.83
CA PHE A 1053 -3.34 -28.44 16.54
C PHE A 1053 -4.04 -29.50 15.67
N GLY A 1054 -3.56 -30.74 15.69
CA GLY A 1054 -4.22 -31.85 14.99
C GLY A 1054 -5.65 -32.09 15.45
N LYS A 1055 -5.93 -32.01 16.77
CA LYS A 1055 -7.31 -32.08 17.30
C LYS A 1055 -8.13 -30.81 17.00
N ALA A 1056 -7.52 -29.62 17.11
CA ALA A 1056 -8.17 -28.33 16.89
C ALA A 1056 -8.71 -28.13 15.45
N LYS A 1057 -8.17 -28.87 14.47
CA LYS A 1057 -8.61 -28.90 13.07
C LYS A 1057 -10.10 -29.21 12.88
N SER A 1058 -10.76 -29.81 13.88
CA SER A 1058 -12.22 -30.03 13.88
C SER A 1058 -13.06 -28.79 14.21
N PHE A 1059 -12.45 -27.72 14.75
CA PHE A 1059 -13.13 -26.51 15.23
C PHE A 1059 -12.65 -25.21 14.59
N ILE A 1060 -11.40 -25.17 14.11
CA ILE A 1060 -10.78 -24.02 13.44
C ILE A 1060 -9.96 -24.45 12.22
N TYR A 1061 -9.82 -23.55 11.26
CA TYR A 1061 -8.80 -23.69 10.21
C TYR A 1061 -7.40 -23.59 10.82
N ILE A 1062 -6.54 -24.53 10.45
CA ILE A 1062 -5.11 -24.56 10.75
C ILE A 1062 -4.40 -24.92 9.45
N ASP A 1063 -3.42 -24.11 9.04
CA ASP A 1063 -2.65 -24.34 7.81
C ASP A 1063 -1.92 -25.69 7.89
N PRO A 1064 -2.18 -26.64 6.96
CA PRO A 1064 -1.50 -27.93 6.92
C PRO A 1064 0.03 -27.84 6.94
N LYS A 1065 0.63 -26.79 6.35
CA LYS A 1065 2.08 -26.57 6.35
C LYS A 1065 2.66 -26.46 7.76
N ILE A 1066 1.88 -25.96 8.72
CA ILE A 1066 2.29 -25.84 10.13
C ILE A 1066 2.35 -27.21 10.80
N ILE A 1067 1.38 -28.08 10.50
CA ILE A 1067 1.32 -29.46 11.00
C ILE A 1067 2.44 -30.30 10.37
N THR A 1068 2.60 -30.25 9.04
CA THR A 1068 3.67 -30.96 8.33
C THR A 1068 5.06 -30.48 8.76
N GLY A 1069 5.29 -29.17 8.87
CA GLY A 1069 6.59 -28.62 9.31
C GLY A 1069 6.98 -29.07 10.71
N ALA A 1070 6.05 -29.07 11.67
CA ALA A 1070 6.29 -29.59 13.02
C ALA A 1070 6.57 -31.10 13.03
N ASN A 1071 5.88 -31.88 12.19
CA ASN A 1071 6.10 -33.32 12.06
C ASN A 1071 7.49 -33.64 11.46
N THR A 1072 7.82 -33.04 10.31
CA THR A 1072 9.12 -33.23 9.65
C THR A 1072 10.30 -32.76 10.52
N TRP A 1073 10.10 -31.73 11.35
CA TRP A 1073 11.09 -31.34 12.34
C TRP A 1073 11.31 -32.41 13.42
N LEU A 1074 10.23 -33.02 13.93
CA LEU A 1074 10.32 -34.12 14.91
C LEU A 1074 10.95 -35.39 14.30
N GLU A 1075 10.61 -35.73 13.06
CA GLU A 1075 11.25 -36.82 12.30
C GLU A 1075 12.77 -36.56 12.16
N GLY A 1076 13.18 -35.31 11.91
CA GLY A 1076 14.58 -34.86 11.95
C GLY A 1076 15.26 -34.89 13.33
N ARG A 1077 14.55 -35.32 14.39
CA ARG A 1077 15.08 -35.62 15.74
C ARG A 1077 14.98 -37.10 16.12
N LEU A 1078 14.51 -37.97 15.23
CA LEU A 1078 14.53 -39.42 15.43
C LEU A 1078 15.95 -39.97 15.17
N ARG A 1079 16.47 -40.75 16.10
CA ARG A 1079 17.76 -41.44 15.97
C ARG A 1079 17.58 -42.81 15.29
N PRO A 1080 18.67 -43.39 14.72
CA PRO A 1080 18.63 -44.74 14.13
C PRO A 1080 18.23 -45.87 15.08
N ASP A 1081 18.29 -45.66 16.41
CA ASP A 1081 17.84 -46.61 17.43
C ASP A 1081 16.35 -46.46 17.80
N GLY A 1082 15.58 -45.66 17.06
CA GLY A 1082 14.13 -45.48 17.26
C GLY A 1082 13.74 -44.44 18.31
N VAL A 1083 14.73 -43.77 18.93
CA VAL A 1083 14.54 -42.81 20.03
C VAL A 1083 14.50 -41.37 19.53
N TYR A 1084 13.57 -40.55 20.03
CA TYR A 1084 13.56 -39.10 19.75
C TYR A 1084 14.50 -38.34 20.69
N VAL A 1085 15.32 -37.44 20.13
CA VAL A 1085 16.24 -36.59 20.91
C VAL A 1085 15.46 -35.55 21.72
N MET A 1086 15.67 -35.54 23.04
CA MET A 1086 15.22 -34.46 23.92
C MET A 1086 16.07 -33.20 23.67
N GLN A 1087 15.47 -32.18 23.07
CA GLN A 1087 16.11 -30.88 22.81
C GLN A 1087 15.25 -29.75 23.37
N GLY A 1088 15.91 -28.67 23.79
CA GLY A 1088 15.28 -27.47 24.33
C GLY A 1088 14.97 -27.56 25.83
N GLN A 1089 14.92 -26.40 26.47
CA GLN A 1089 14.51 -26.25 27.87
C GLN A 1089 13.03 -25.83 27.94
N LEU A 1090 12.33 -26.24 28.99
CA LEU A 1090 11.04 -25.67 29.40
C LEU A 1090 11.25 -24.89 30.71
N PHE A 1091 10.54 -23.79 30.87
CA PHE A 1091 10.59 -23.00 32.09
C PHE A 1091 9.49 -23.43 33.07
N ASN A 1092 8.31 -23.81 32.58
CA ASN A 1092 7.23 -24.42 33.34
C ASN A 1092 7.15 -25.94 33.13
N ASN A 1093 8.02 -26.68 33.82
CA ASN A 1093 8.02 -28.15 33.78
C ASN A 1093 6.69 -28.80 34.23
N ARG A 1094 5.76 -28.06 34.88
CA ARG A 1094 4.43 -28.60 35.23
C ARG A 1094 3.61 -28.99 33.99
N MET A 1095 3.86 -28.37 32.83
CA MET A 1095 3.24 -28.75 31.56
C MET A 1095 3.77 -30.08 31.03
N LYS A 1096 5.05 -30.37 31.27
CA LYS A 1096 5.78 -31.51 30.71
C LYS A 1096 5.27 -32.87 31.22
N GLY A 1097 4.66 -32.87 32.41
CA GLY A 1097 4.22 -34.08 33.08
C GLY A 1097 5.37 -34.95 33.54
N GLY A 1098 5.15 -36.26 33.60
CA GLY A 1098 6.17 -37.25 33.94
C GLY A 1098 7.27 -37.46 32.90
N VAL A 1099 7.16 -36.84 31.72
CA VAL A 1099 8.05 -37.07 30.56
C VAL A 1099 9.46 -36.53 30.81
N ASN A 1100 10.38 -37.37 31.29
CA ASN A 1100 11.72 -36.94 31.73
C ASN A 1100 12.89 -37.81 31.23
N ASP A 1101 12.61 -38.87 30.48
CA ASP A 1101 13.60 -39.81 29.96
C ASP A 1101 13.34 -40.15 28.48
N ASN A 1102 14.28 -40.86 27.86
CA ASN A 1102 14.23 -41.25 26.45
C ASN A 1102 13.03 -42.17 26.10
N VAL A 1103 12.53 -42.96 27.06
CA VAL A 1103 11.40 -43.88 26.85
C VAL A 1103 10.09 -43.09 26.86
N THR A 1104 9.88 -42.26 27.89
CA THR A 1104 8.69 -41.45 28.06
C THR A 1104 8.52 -40.38 26.98
N ILE A 1105 9.59 -39.72 26.51
CA ILE A 1105 9.47 -38.77 25.39
C ILE A 1105 9.09 -39.47 24.08
N THR A 1106 9.67 -40.65 23.84
CA THR A 1106 9.42 -41.44 22.63
C THR A 1106 8.01 -42.03 22.64
N ALA A 1107 7.55 -42.55 23.78
CA ALA A 1107 6.19 -43.04 23.97
C ALA A 1107 5.14 -41.91 23.83
N TYR A 1108 5.47 -40.70 24.31
CA TYR A 1108 4.61 -39.52 24.21
C TYR A 1108 4.47 -39.00 22.77
N ILE A 1109 5.58 -38.92 22.02
CA ILE A 1109 5.57 -38.53 20.60
C ILE A 1109 4.82 -39.59 19.78
N ALA A 1110 5.08 -40.88 20.02
CA ALA A 1110 4.36 -41.99 19.39
C ALA A 1110 2.84 -41.92 19.64
N ALA A 1111 2.40 -41.73 20.90
CA ALA A 1111 0.98 -41.55 21.22
C ALA A 1111 0.39 -40.32 20.52
N SER A 1112 1.12 -39.20 20.48
CA SER A 1112 0.71 -37.96 19.83
C SER A 1112 0.51 -38.12 18.31
N MET A 1113 1.34 -38.92 17.64
CA MET A 1113 1.23 -39.25 16.22
C MET A 1113 0.07 -40.21 15.95
N LEU A 1114 -0.04 -41.30 16.73
CA LEU A 1114 -1.12 -42.28 16.62
C LEU A 1114 -2.50 -41.65 16.84
N GLU A 1115 -2.62 -40.71 17.79
CA GLU A 1115 -3.84 -39.94 18.03
C GLU A 1115 -4.31 -39.06 16.85
N LEU A 1116 -3.43 -38.79 15.89
CA LEU A 1116 -3.72 -38.03 14.68
C LEU A 1116 -3.78 -38.92 13.43
N ASN A 1117 -3.81 -40.24 13.61
CA ASN A 1117 -3.74 -41.26 12.57
C ASN A 1117 -2.50 -41.10 11.65
N MET A 1118 -1.38 -40.63 12.20
CA MET A 1118 -0.11 -40.50 11.49
C MET A 1118 0.68 -41.82 11.51
N THR A 1119 1.42 -42.09 10.43
CA THR A 1119 2.26 -43.30 10.30
C THR A 1119 3.50 -43.20 11.18
N LEU A 1120 3.59 -44.06 12.20
CA LEU A 1120 4.76 -44.18 13.07
C LEU A 1120 5.81 -45.13 12.47
N GLN A 1121 7.10 -44.84 12.64
CA GLN A 1121 8.17 -45.71 12.15
C GLN A 1121 8.33 -46.98 13.00
N GLU A 1122 8.54 -48.13 12.35
CA GLU A 1122 8.65 -49.43 13.03
C GLU A 1122 9.79 -49.49 14.06
N VAL A 1123 10.91 -48.82 13.78
CA VAL A 1123 12.05 -48.72 14.71
C VAL A 1123 11.65 -48.13 16.07
N THR A 1124 10.73 -47.15 16.08
CA THR A 1124 10.21 -46.54 17.32
C THR A 1124 9.34 -47.53 18.09
N LEU A 1125 8.47 -48.28 17.42
CA LEU A 1125 7.68 -49.32 18.08
C LEU A 1125 8.56 -50.43 18.65
N ASN A 1126 9.62 -50.83 17.94
CA ASN A 1126 10.56 -51.85 18.41
C ASN A 1126 11.37 -51.39 19.64
N PHE A 1127 11.82 -50.13 19.67
CA PHE A 1127 12.45 -49.53 20.86
C PHE A 1127 11.48 -49.51 22.06
N LEU A 1128 10.24 -49.07 21.86
CA LEU A 1128 9.24 -49.06 22.94
C LEU A 1128 8.91 -50.49 23.42
N LYS A 1129 8.89 -51.50 22.54
CA LYS A 1129 8.72 -52.92 22.92
C LYS A 1129 9.90 -53.43 23.76
N SER A 1130 11.14 -53.08 23.40
CA SER A 1130 12.32 -53.45 24.21
C SER A 1130 12.34 -52.78 25.59
N SER A 1131 11.57 -51.71 25.78
CA SER A 1131 11.42 -51.00 27.06
C SER A 1131 10.35 -51.61 27.99
N VAL A 1132 9.52 -52.56 27.51
CA VAL A 1132 8.43 -53.18 28.30
C VAL A 1132 8.93 -54.03 29.47
N SER A 1133 10.19 -54.48 29.42
CA SER A 1133 10.84 -55.25 30.48
C SER A 1133 11.23 -54.42 31.71
N ASP A 1134 11.39 -53.09 31.57
CA ASP A 1134 11.67 -52.18 32.69
C ASP A 1134 10.39 -51.49 33.18
N VAL A 1135 9.71 -52.14 34.12
CA VAL A 1135 8.49 -51.65 34.77
C VAL A 1135 8.77 -50.94 36.10
N SER A 1136 10.00 -50.44 36.32
CA SER A 1136 10.39 -49.72 37.53
C SER A 1136 9.75 -48.33 37.66
N ASN A 1137 9.39 -47.69 36.55
CA ASN A 1137 8.77 -46.38 36.50
C ASN A 1137 7.27 -46.47 36.17
N THR A 1138 6.41 -46.47 37.18
CA THR A 1138 4.94 -46.58 37.06
C THR A 1138 4.32 -45.61 36.05
N TYR A 1139 4.87 -44.38 35.95
CA TYR A 1139 4.42 -43.40 34.95
C TYR A 1139 4.74 -43.84 33.52
N ALA A 1140 5.95 -44.34 33.29
CA ALA A 1140 6.34 -44.88 31.98
C ALA A 1140 5.50 -46.12 31.63
N THR A 1141 5.24 -47.01 32.59
CA THR A 1141 4.35 -48.17 32.39
C THR A 1141 2.93 -47.74 31.98
N ALA A 1142 2.35 -46.73 32.64
CA ALA A 1142 1.02 -46.21 32.30
C ALA A 1142 0.96 -45.55 30.91
N LEU A 1143 1.97 -44.74 30.56
CA LEU A 1143 2.09 -44.14 29.24
C LEU A 1143 2.29 -45.18 28.14
N LEU A 1144 3.16 -46.18 28.36
CA LEU A 1144 3.37 -47.30 27.43
C LEU A 1144 2.07 -48.12 27.24
N ALA A 1145 1.31 -48.38 28.31
CA ALA A 1145 0.03 -49.08 28.22
C ALA A 1145 -0.96 -48.31 27.33
N TYR A 1146 -0.98 -46.97 27.39
CA TYR A 1146 -1.78 -46.14 26.49
C TYR A 1146 -1.26 -46.16 25.05
N THR A 1147 0.05 -45.95 24.82
CA THR A 1147 0.65 -45.98 23.48
C THR A 1147 0.45 -47.34 22.79
N PHE A 1148 0.56 -48.46 23.51
CA PHE A 1148 0.30 -49.80 22.96
C PHE A 1148 -1.20 -50.09 22.78
N SER A 1149 -2.09 -49.46 23.54
CA SER A 1149 -3.53 -49.49 23.26
C SER A 1149 -3.84 -48.80 21.92
N LEU A 1150 -3.27 -47.60 21.69
CA LEU A 1150 -3.41 -46.87 20.42
C LEU A 1150 -2.78 -47.63 19.23
N ALA A 1151 -1.70 -48.38 19.46
CA ALA A 1151 -1.03 -49.21 18.46
C ALA A 1151 -1.64 -50.61 18.26
N GLY A 1152 -2.77 -50.93 18.93
CA GLY A 1152 -3.46 -52.23 18.80
C GLY A 1152 -2.65 -53.44 19.29
N GLN A 1153 -1.71 -53.26 20.21
CA GLN A 1153 -0.86 -54.35 20.74
C GLN A 1153 -1.45 -54.90 22.06
N GLU A 1154 -2.57 -55.61 21.94
CA GLU A 1154 -3.40 -56.05 23.08
C GLU A 1154 -2.67 -56.92 24.11
N ASP A 1155 -1.79 -57.84 23.69
CA ASP A 1155 -1.04 -58.70 24.64
C ASP A 1155 -0.10 -57.90 25.55
N ILE A 1156 0.61 -56.93 24.97
CA ILE A 1156 1.55 -56.03 25.67
C ILE A 1156 0.78 -55.10 26.60
N ARG A 1157 -0.35 -54.57 26.13
CA ARG A 1157 -1.28 -53.77 26.94
C ARG A 1157 -1.79 -54.56 28.15
N ALA A 1158 -2.21 -55.80 27.97
CA ALA A 1158 -2.68 -56.66 29.05
C ALA A 1158 -1.59 -56.97 30.08
N GLN A 1159 -0.35 -57.22 29.64
CA GLN A 1159 0.81 -57.38 30.52
C GLN A 1159 1.07 -56.13 31.37
N LEU A 1160 1.09 -54.95 30.74
CA LEU A 1160 1.35 -53.67 31.41
C LEU A 1160 0.23 -53.30 32.40
N LEU A 1161 -1.05 -53.47 32.02
CA LEU A 1161 -2.19 -53.22 32.91
C LEU A 1161 -2.20 -54.15 34.13
N LYS A 1162 -1.82 -55.43 33.95
CA LYS A 1162 -1.69 -56.39 35.08
C LYS A 1162 -0.59 -55.97 36.07
N HIS A 1163 0.52 -55.42 35.59
CA HIS A 1163 1.56 -54.87 36.47
C HIS A 1163 1.05 -53.62 37.21
N LEU A 1164 0.41 -52.70 36.49
CA LEU A 1164 -0.14 -51.47 37.06
C LEU A 1164 -1.16 -51.76 38.18
N ASP A 1165 -2.03 -52.75 38.02
CA ASP A 1165 -2.98 -53.15 39.06
C ASP A 1165 -2.28 -53.60 40.36
N SER A 1166 -1.16 -54.31 40.25
CA SER A 1166 -0.38 -54.78 41.41
C SER A 1166 0.31 -53.67 42.21
N VAL A 1167 0.43 -52.47 41.65
CA VAL A 1167 1.02 -51.27 42.29
C VAL A 1167 0.00 -50.14 42.50
N ALA A 1168 -1.31 -50.44 42.41
CA ALA A 1168 -2.38 -49.48 42.62
C ALA A 1168 -2.66 -49.24 44.12
N THR A 1169 -2.89 -47.98 44.50
CA THR A 1169 -3.30 -47.58 45.85
C THR A 1169 -4.82 -47.50 45.95
N SER A 1170 -5.41 -48.24 46.89
CA SER A 1170 -6.83 -48.62 46.89
C SER A 1170 -7.54 -48.32 48.23
N ASP A 1171 -7.91 -47.06 48.45
CA ASP A 1171 -8.74 -46.63 49.59
C ASP A 1171 -10.23 -46.96 49.36
N GLY A 1172 -10.53 -48.27 49.37
CA GLY A 1172 -11.88 -48.83 49.24
C GLY A 1172 -12.59 -48.42 47.95
N SER A 1173 -13.35 -47.32 47.99
CA SER A 1173 -14.06 -46.76 46.83
C SER A 1173 -13.16 -46.05 45.82
N LEU A 1174 -11.94 -45.65 46.23
CA LEU A 1174 -10.99 -44.90 45.42
C LEU A 1174 -9.86 -45.80 44.93
N LEU A 1175 -9.37 -45.57 43.71
CA LEU A 1175 -8.23 -46.27 43.11
C LEU A 1175 -7.32 -45.28 42.38
N HIS A 1176 -6.01 -45.30 42.66
CA HIS A 1176 -5.06 -44.37 42.05
C HIS A 1176 -3.61 -44.88 42.07
N TRP A 1177 -2.73 -44.18 41.35
CA TRP A 1177 -1.29 -44.47 41.28
C TRP A 1177 -0.50 -43.23 41.70
N SER A 1178 0.43 -43.39 42.65
CA SER A 1178 1.28 -42.32 43.18
C SER A 1178 2.69 -42.83 43.50
N LYS A 1179 3.63 -41.91 43.80
CA LYS A 1179 5.04 -42.24 44.08
C LYS A 1179 5.42 -42.11 45.57
N SER A 1180 4.52 -41.59 46.40
CA SER A 1180 4.76 -41.30 47.83
C SER A 1180 3.46 -41.17 48.61
N SER A 1181 3.44 -41.62 49.87
CA SER A 1181 2.25 -41.72 50.73
C SER A 1181 1.88 -40.42 51.47
N SER A 1182 2.09 -39.24 50.87
CA SER A 1182 1.77 -37.93 51.46
C SER A 1182 0.46 -37.36 50.91
N GLU A 1183 -0.39 -36.84 51.78
CA GLU A 1183 -1.83 -36.55 51.51
C GLU A 1183 -2.16 -35.44 50.49
N ARG A 1184 -1.16 -34.73 49.94
CA ARG A 1184 -1.36 -33.85 48.77
C ARG A 1184 -0.85 -34.56 47.51
N ALA A 1185 -1.78 -34.92 46.63
CA ALA A 1185 -1.48 -35.65 45.39
C ALA A 1185 -0.59 -34.84 44.44
N ASP A 1186 0.53 -35.43 44.04
CA ASP A 1186 1.38 -34.90 42.97
C ASP A 1186 0.57 -34.84 41.65
N SER A 1187 0.83 -33.81 40.84
CA SER A 1187 0.37 -33.72 39.45
C SER A 1187 0.67 -35.01 38.67
N LEU A 1188 1.82 -35.64 38.94
CA LEU A 1188 2.22 -36.89 38.32
C LEU A 1188 1.27 -38.06 38.64
N ALA A 1189 0.70 -38.11 39.85
CA ALA A 1189 -0.22 -39.17 40.26
C ALA A 1189 -1.54 -39.08 39.48
N VAL A 1190 -2.03 -37.85 39.28
CA VAL A 1190 -3.24 -37.59 38.49
C VAL A 1190 -3.01 -37.89 37.00
N GLU A 1191 -1.83 -37.53 36.46
CA GLU A 1191 -1.46 -37.85 35.07
C GLU A 1191 -1.34 -39.36 34.85
N THR A 1192 -0.63 -40.07 35.72
CA THR A 1192 -0.45 -41.54 35.67
C THR A 1192 -1.81 -42.25 35.68
N SER A 1193 -2.66 -41.92 36.66
CA SER A 1193 -3.99 -42.50 36.80
C SER A 1193 -4.89 -42.22 35.58
N SER A 1194 -4.68 -41.09 34.91
CA SER A 1194 -5.40 -40.72 33.67
C SER A 1194 -4.96 -41.55 32.46
N TYR A 1195 -3.67 -41.85 32.30
CA TYR A 1195 -3.20 -42.76 31.25
C TYR A 1195 -3.67 -44.20 31.47
N VAL A 1196 -3.69 -44.71 32.72
CA VAL A 1196 -4.26 -46.03 33.01
C VAL A 1196 -5.74 -46.08 32.64
N LEU A 1197 -6.52 -45.07 33.02
CA LEU A 1197 -7.94 -44.96 32.68
C LEU A 1197 -8.17 -44.93 31.15
N LEU A 1198 -7.36 -44.15 30.41
CA LEU A 1198 -7.41 -44.15 28.94
C LEU A 1198 -7.01 -45.51 28.34
N ALA A 1199 -5.97 -46.15 28.85
CA ALA A 1199 -5.53 -47.47 28.41
C ALA A 1199 -6.60 -48.54 28.65
N VAL A 1200 -7.40 -48.45 29.72
CA VAL A 1200 -8.59 -49.31 29.94
C VAL A 1200 -9.71 -48.96 28.95
N LEU A 1201 -10.07 -47.68 28.81
CA LEU A 1201 -11.19 -47.22 27.97
C LEU A 1201 -10.97 -47.37 26.46
N THR A 1202 -9.73 -47.53 26.00
CA THR A 1202 -9.38 -47.73 24.56
C THR A 1202 -9.68 -49.16 24.07
N LYS A 1203 -10.26 -50.04 24.92
CA LYS A 1203 -10.69 -51.40 24.56
C LYS A 1203 -11.80 -51.36 23.50
N PRO A 1204 -11.76 -52.19 22.44
CA PRO A 1204 -12.87 -52.28 21.46
C PRO A 1204 -14.22 -52.71 22.08
N THR A 1205 -14.20 -53.47 23.17
CA THR A 1205 -15.39 -53.93 23.91
C THR A 1205 -15.17 -53.85 25.43
N LEU A 1206 -16.00 -53.09 26.14
CA LEU A 1206 -15.92 -52.88 27.59
C LEU A 1206 -16.90 -53.79 28.34
N THR A 1207 -16.44 -54.45 29.40
CA THR A 1207 -17.28 -55.27 30.29
C THR A 1207 -17.71 -54.50 31.53
N THR A 1208 -18.75 -54.96 32.21
CA THR A 1208 -19.18 -54.40 33.51
C THR A 1208 -18.07 -54.38 34.57
N ALA A 1209 -17.12 -55.31 34.50
CA ALA A 1209 -15.94 -55.33 35.36
C ALA A 1209 -14.92 -54.23 34.98
N ASP A 1210 -14.59 -54.06 33.69
CA ASP A 1210 -13.72 -52.97 33.22
C ASP A 1210 -14.30 -51.59 33.61
N LEU A 1211 -15.63 -51.46 33.55
CA LEU A 1211 -16.37 -50.24 33.87
C LEU A 1211 -16.45 -49.97 35.38
N GLY A 1212 -16.65 -51.01 36.20
CA GLY A 1212 -16.55 -50.92 37.66
C GLY A 1212 -15.14 -50.55 38.14
N TYR A 1213 -14.12 -51.04 37.44
CA TYR A 1213 -12.71 -50.67 37.67
C TYR A 1213 -12.48 -49.18 37.34
N ALA A 1214 -12.87 -48.75 36.13
CA ALA A 1214 -12.77 -47.36 35.69
C ALA A 1214 -13.50 -46.38 36.65
N ALA A 1215 -14.68 -46.74 37.16
CA ALA A 1215 -15.45 -45.91 38.08
C ALA A 1215 -14.72 -45.59 39.41
N ARG A 1216 -13.89 -46.51 39.92
CA ARG A 1216 -13.08 -46.29 41.14
C ARG A 1216 -11.94 -45.29 40.88
N ILE A 1217 -11.34 -45.32 39.69
CA ILE A 1217 -10.33 -44.34 39.25
C ILE A 1217 -10.97 -42.97 39.07
N VAL A 1218 -12.10 -42.90 38.37
CA VAL A 1218 -12.86 -41.66 38.14
C VAL A 1218 -13.29 -41.00 39.46
N SER A 1219 -13.71 -41.80 40.44
CA SER A 1219 -14.11 -41.31 41.77
C SER A 1219 -12.96 -40.60 42.51
N TRP A 1220 -11.72 -41.08 42.36
CA TRP A 1220 -10.54 -40.40 42.90
C TRP A 1220 -10.19 -39.15 42.08
N LEU A 1221 -10.21 -39.24 40.74
CA LEU A 1221 -9.92 -38.12 39.85
C LEU A 1221 -10.87 -36.93 40.05
N VAL A 1222 -12.16 -37.16 40.35
CA VAL A 1222 -13.12 -36.08 40.67
C VAL A 1222 -12.74 -35.31 41.94
N LYS A 1223 -12.14 -35.96 42.96
CA LYS A 1223 -11.64 -35.27 44.16
C LYS A 1223 -10.44 -34.35 43.87
N GLN A 1224 -9.71 -34.56 42.76
CA GLN A 1224 -8.54 -33.76 42.39
C GLN A 1224 -8.87 -32.50 41.54
N GLN A 1225 -10.15 -32.12 41.44
CA GLN A 1225 -10.58 -30.96 40.64
C GLN A 1225 -10.46 -29.61 41.36
N ASN A 1226 -10.00 -28.60 40.61
CA ASN A 1226 -9.92 -27.19 40.98
C ASN A 1226 -11.32 -26.50 40.93
N PRO A 1227 -11.51 -25.21 41.32
CA PRO A 1227 -12.84 -24.63 41.56
C PRO A 1227 -13.62 -24.44 40.26
N TYR A 1228 -12.91 -24.22 39.16
CA TYR A 1228 -13.43 -24.08 37.81
C TYR A 1228 -13.70 -25.44 37.14
N GLY A 1229 -13.44 -26.56 37.84
CA GLY A 1229 -13.59 -27.92 37.33
C GLY A 1229 -12.38 -28.46 36.56
N GLY A 1230 -11.27 -27.71 36.49
CA GLY A 1230 -10.00 -28.15 35.92
C GLY A 1230 -9.12 -28.93 36.90
N PHE A 1231 -7.82 -29.05 36.61
CA PHE A 1231 -6.85 -29.84 37.39
C PHE A 1231 -5.54 -29.06 37.63
N SER A 1232 -4.64 -29.60 38.45
CA SER A 1232 -3.40 -28.93 38.93
C SER A 1232 -2.29 -28.74 37.88
N SER A 1233 -2.38 -29.40 36.72
CA SER A 1233 -1.49 -29.22 35.57
C SER A 1233 -2.28 -29.20 34.26
N THR A 1234 -1.77 -28.45 33.28
CA THR A 1234 -2.17 -28.50 31.86
C THR A 1234 -2.30 -29.93 31.33
N GLN A 1235 -1.33 -30.78 31.64
CA GLN A 1235 -1.24 -32.12 31.06
C GLN A 1235 -2.29 -33.05 31.65
N VAL A 1236 -2.53 -32.92 32.96
CA VAL A 1236 -3.62 -33.58 33.67
C VAL A 1236 -4.97 -33.08 33.15
N LEU A 1237 -5.13 -31.76 32.95
CA LEU A 1237 -6.36 -31.15 32.42
C LEU A 1237 -6.69 -31.61 30.99
N HIS A 1238 -5.65 -31.76 30.16
CA HIS A 1238 -5.72 -32.28 28.80
C HIS A 1238 -6.22 -33.74 28.78
N LEU A 1239 -5.61 -34.62 29.59
CA LEU A 1239 -6.05 -36.02 29.73
C LEU A 1239 -7.44 -36.12 30.36
N ALA A 1240 -7.78 -35.22 31.28
CA ALA A 1240 -9.08 -35.20 31.97
C ALA A 1240 -10.27 -35.10 31.03
N PHE A 1241 -10.21 -34.22 30.02
CA PHE A 1241 -11.29 -34.11 29.04
C PHE A 1241 -11.29 -35.28 28.03
N LEU A 1242 -10.11 -35.83 27.68
CA LEU A 1242 -10.00 -37.00 26.80
C LEU A 1242 -10.78 -38.21 27.35
N PHE A 1243 -10.55 -38.65 28.60
CA PHE A 1243 -11.30 -39.81 29.13
C PHE A 1243 -12.77 -39.50 29.42
N ARG A 1244 -13.12 -38.25 29.76
CA ARG A 1244 -14.49 -37.84 30.08
C ARG A 1244 -15.46 -37.90 28.90
N GLY A 1245 -14.97 -37.77 27.66
CA GLY A 1245 -15.75 -38.05 26.45
C GLY A 1245 -16.18 -39.52 26.32
N HIS A 1246 -15.32 -40.47 26.71
CA HIS A 1246 -15.63 -41.91 26.67
C HIS A 1246 -16.54 -42.35 27.83
N ILE A 1247 -16.48 -41.69 28.99
CA ILE A 1247 -17.29 -42.04 30.17
C ILE A 1247 -18.76 -41.61 30.02
N TRP A 1248 -19.06 -40.54 29.29
CA TRP A 1248 -20.46 -40.11 29.14
C TRP A 1248 -21.29 -41.13 28.35
N HIS A 1249 -20.69 -41.79 27.34
CA HIS A 1249 -21.26 -42.97 26.70
C HIS A 1249 -21.64 -44.06 27.71
N TRP A 1250 -20.80 -44.32 28.73
CA TRP A 1250 -21.09 -45.32 29.76
C TRP A 1250 -22.23 -44.91 30.70
N CYS A 1251 -22.26 -43.67 31.17
CA CYS A 1251 -23.35 -43.19 32.04
C CYS A 1251 -24.71 -43.25 31.34
N VAL A 1252 -24.79 -42.88 30.06
CA VAL A 1252 -26.02 -43.00 29.27
C VAL A 1252 -26.39 -44.48 29.06
N TRP A 1253 -25.42 -45.34 28.71
CA TRP A 1253 -25.70 -46.77 28.46
C TRP A 1253 -26.15 -47.52 29.72
N THR A 1254 -25.60 -47.19 30.90
CA THR A 1254 -26.06 -47.77 32.18
C THR A 1254 -27.41 -47.22 32.65
N PHE A 1255 -27.75 -45.97 32.32
CA PHE A 1255 -29.10 -45.45 32.56
C PHE A 1255 -30.14 -46.10 31.63
N VAL A 1256 -29.77 -46.39 30.38
CA VAL A 1256 -30.61 -47.05 29.37
C VAL A 1256 -30.71 -48.58 29.58
N GLN A 1257 -29.80 -49.21 30.31
CA GLN A 1257 -29.92 -50.62 30.74
C GLN A 1257 -30.62 -50.82 32.09
N HIS A 1258 -31.07 -49.74 32.74
CA HIS A 1258 -31.83 -49.77 34.00
C HIS A 1258 -33.19 -49.04 33.90
N LEU A 1259 -33.63 -48.81 32.66
CA LEU A 1259 -35.02 -48.59 32.24
C LEU A 1259 -35.51 -49.84 31.49
#